data_AF-A0A238FA53-F1
#
_entry.id   AF-A0A238FA53-F1
#
_cell.length_a   1.000
_cell.length_b   1.000
_cell.length_c   1.000
_cell.angle_alpha   90.00
_cell.angle_beta   90.00
_cell.angle_gamma   90.00
#
_symmetry.space_group_name_H-M   'P 1'
#
loop_
_entity.id
_entity.type
_entity.pdbx_description
1 polymer ?
#
loop_
_entity_poly.entity_id
_entity_poly.type
_entity_poly.pdbx_seq_one_letter_code
_entity_poly.pdbx_strand_id
1 'polypeptide(L)'
;MDGTTTRSAVSPSSSSSGAATRSASPLPAERGRRPTSQRGGFRDHVDHDDVNEKPSAGRGRTLAGRHQQQPQRKRLSFSPDRRPWPERSTVYQFRPFRGMITDVRKRLPFYVSDWTEAFRPCNWERTIGATIRIYFLNLFPALAYTIDMNIRTGGNYGINETLLASVLVALTFSVFSVQPLTIVGVTGLINLFNYTTYDILGAIQAVISIPECKSRRARADPALTCHTERQPDAPNFLQFQAWALIWSAITHWIIAIFNISDYTRFITDMTSETFGLYVGVIYIQKGVELLVYEFDLSDQAGWFSVVVAILFALSVYFLERTATLSFGPFWLRKCITDYAFAAGIIFYTGFVHIPGHIKETGIEFLQVTRAFYPSTDRSWVIRFWDVPVKWIFVSLPFGCLVTLLFYFDNNVSSVMAQSRGFPVKRPAGFHWDFFLLGCVTFVAGILGLPAPNGLVPQAPVHTEALCVVKMVSEDTKLTDGGFYDEEEEGAIEKRWEEMAPPKMKVVRTRLVEQRISHFAMALLTLGTMTGPLLVTLSLMSRAMFAGIFIVVGWGSVEGNGIVHKTLFLLRDHNLTPRDHALLKVRPKKIWLFVAIQWVFFVAIVAISETIAGIGFPVIITLLIPVRYYWVPRWFSLQELSVLDAPTANSAATLVSLGGPLQPEHGHTDFYRKHQDDEEASLSEPIPAHRDDGHLRKRTTPSATSKEVSRS
;
A
#
# COMPACT_ATOMS: atom_id res chain seq x y z
N MET A 1 27.64 -35.58 -51.04
CA MET A 1 26.18 -35.58 -51.24
C MET A 1 25.72 -34.14 -51.09
N ASP A 2 26.20 -33.20 -51.90
CA ASP A 2 25.91 -33.05 -53.35
C ASP A 2 24.42 -33.23 -53.58
N GLY A 3 23.64 -32.16 -53.60
CA GLY A 3 23.48 -31.28 -54.76
C GLY A 3 22.11 -31.63 -55.39
N THR A 4 21.35 -30.78 -56.08
CA THR A 4 21.53 -29.45 -56.63
C THR A 4 20.17 -29.07 -57.24
N THR A 5 19.79 -27.78 -57.22
CA THR A 5 18.97 -27.09 -58.27
C THR A 5 17.50 -27.52 -58.52
N THR A 6 16.50 -26.69 -58.87
CA THR A 6 16.48 -25.42 -59.64
C THR A 6 15.08 -24.74 -59.55
N ARG A 7 15.07 -23.39 -59.54
CA ARG A 7 14.26 -22.41 -60.34
C ARG A 7 12.75 -22.68 -60.59
N SER A 8 11.81 -21.83 -60.13
CA SER A 8 11.44 -20.44 -60.50
C SER A 8 10.38 -20.31 -61.61
N ALA A 9 9.33 -19.54 -61.27
CA ALA A 9 8.55 -18.60 -62.09
C ALA A 9 7.13 -18.98 -62.60
N VAL A 10 6.29 -17.94 -62.60
CA VAL A 10 5.10 -17.64 -63.45
C VAL A 10 3.70 -17.88 -62.85
N SER A 11 3.15 -16.81 -62.27
CA SER A 11 1.73 -16.34 -62.43
C SER A 11 1.58 -15.66 -63.81
N PRO A 12 0.39 -15.49 -64.46
CA PRO A 12 -0.83 -14.89 -63.86
C PRO A 12 -2.22 -15.26 -64.49
N SER A 13 -3.27 -14.58 -63.96
CA SER A 13 -4.54 -14.18 -64.63
C SER A 13 -5.60 -15.27 -64.90
N SER A 14 -6.78 -15.27 -64.25
CA SER A 14 -7.97 -14.39 -64.32
C SER A 14 -9.04 -14.89 -65.31
N SER A 15 -10.27 -15.05 -64.84
CA SER A 15 -11.48 -14.86 -65.64
C SER A 15 -12.52 -14.07 -64.85
N SER A 16 -12.67 -12.82 -65.30
CA SER A 16 -13.78 -11.88 -65.12
C SER A 16 -15.07 -12.41 -65.77
N SER A 17 -16.26 -11.96 -65.38
CA SER A 17 -16.94 -10.75 -65.91
C SER A 17 -18.42 -10.86 -65.47
N GLY A 18 -19.23 -9.83 -65.27
CA GLY A 18 -19.27 -8.37 -65.47
C GLY A 18 -20.73 -7.96 -65.13
N ALA A 19 -21.23 -6.73 -65.13
CA ALA A 19 -20.75 -5.37 -65.28
C ALA A 19 -21.96 -4.43 -64.99
N ALA A 20 -21.69 -3.16 -64.60
CA ALA A 20 -22.40 -1.93 -65.01
C ALA A 20 -23.92 -1.76 -64.63
N THR A 21 -24.53 -0.60 -64.33
CA THR A 21 -24.21 0.84 -64.44
C THR A 21 -25.36 1.68 -63.80
N ARG A 22 -24.99 2.83 -63.22
CA ARG A 22 -25.63 4.19 -63.24
C ARG A 22 -27.13 4.44 -62.90
N SER A 23 -27.28 5.44 -62.00
CA SER A 23 -28.13 6.65 -62.02
C SER A 23 -29.66 6.57 -61.86
N ALA A 24 -30.17 7.31 -60.86
CA ALA A 24 -31.09 8.47 -60.98
C ALA A 24 -32.17 8.48 -59.88
N SER A 25 -32.33 9.67 -59.25
CA SER A 25 -33.45 10.11 -58.41
C SER A 25 -34.80 10.05 -59.18
N PRO A 26 -35.98 10.17 -58.52
CA PRO A 26 -36.47 11.47 -58.04
C PRO A 26 -37.42 11.45 -56.81
N LEU A 27 -37.68 12.66 -56.28
CA LEU A 27 -38.83 13.05 -55.45
C LEU A 27 -40.17 12.92 -56.21
N PRO A 28 -41.34 13.07 -55.56
CA PRO A 28 -41.96 14.39 -55.50
C PRO A 28 -42.68 14.74 -54.18
N ALA A 29 -42.90 16.04 -54.01
CA ALA A 29 -43.75 16.68 -53.01
C ALA A 29 -45.14 16.96 -53.59
N GLU A 30 -46.19 17.02 -52.75
CA GLU A 30 -47.35 17.88 -53.05
C GLU A 30 -48.10 18.39 -51.80
N ARG A 31 -48.82 19.49 -52.02
CA ARG A 31 -49.24 20.56 -51.11
C ARG A 31 -50.61 20.35 -50.45
N GLY A 32 -50.72 20.86 -49.21
CA GLY A 32 -51.62 21.97 -48.84
C GLY A 32 -53.13 21.73 -48.65
N ARG A 33 -53.66 22.14 -47.48
CA ARG A 33 -54.76 23.13 -47.27
C ARG A 33 -55.39 23.00 -45.87
N ARG A 34 -55.44 24.12 -45.12
CA ARG A 34 -56.50 24.48 -44.14
C ARG A 34 -57.80 24.82 -44.92
N PRO A 35 -59.04 24.86 -44.36
CA PRO A 35 -59.39 25.65 -43.16
C PRO A 35 -60.63 25.21 -42.32
N THR A 36 -60.87 25.96 -41.20
CA THR A 36 -62.19 26.31 -40.57
C THR A 36 -63.06 25.17 -40.00
N SER A 37 -63.92 25.29 -38.98
CA SER A 37 -64.46 26.34 -38.10
C SER A 37 -65.47 25.64 -37.14
N GLN A 38 -65.91 26.34 -36.08
CA GLN A 38 -67.10 26.11 -35.21
C GLN A 38 -66.90 25.28 -33.94
N ARG A 39 -67.51 25.60 -32.78
CA ARG A 39 -68.12 26.81 -32.17
C ARG A 39 -68.62 26.39 -30.77
N GLY A 40 -68.72 27.35 -29.85
CA GLY A 40 -69.51 27.31 -28.59
C GLY A 40 -68.66 27.16 -27.33
N GLY A 41 -68.53 28.13 -26.41
CA GLY A 41 -69.21 29.41 -26.19
C GLY A 41 -70.23 29.31 -25.06
N PHE A 42 -69.92 29.83 -23.86
CA PHE A 42 -70.91 30.44 -22.97
C PHE A 42 -70.31 31.31 -21.83
N ARG A 43 -70.71 32.60 -21.86
CA ARG A 43 -70.93 33.63 -20.82
C ARG A 43 -69.78 34.02 -19.86
N ASP A 44 -69.26 35.25 -19.89
CA ASP A 44 -69.82 36.61 -19.66
C ASP A 44 -69.97 36.97 -18.17
N HIS A 45 -69.12 37.89 -17.69
CA HIS A 45 -69.56 39.13 -17.08
C HIS A 45 -68.44 40.19 -17.14
N VAL A 46 -68.83 41.34 -17.67
CA VAL A 46 -68.09 42.60 -17.80
C VAL A 46 -68.53 43.52 -16.66
N ASP A 47 -67.64 44.38 -16.16
CA ASP A 47 -67.98 45.78 -15.92
C ASP A 47 -66.78 46.71 -16.09
N HIS A 48 -67.12 47.83 -16.70
CA HIS A 48 -66.42 49.04 -17.17
C HIS A 48 -66.16 50.02 -15.98
N ASP A 49 -65.40 51.14 -15.98
CA ASP A 49 -65.02 52.13 -16.99
C ASP A 49 -63.93 53.13 -16.46
N ASP A 50 -63.44 53.99 -17.37
CA ASP A 50 -62.88 55.36 -17.21
C ASP A 50 -61.36 55.68 -17.09
N VAL A 51 -60.72 55.76 -18.26
CA VAL A 51 -60.09 56.93 -18.96
C VAL A 51 -59.61 58.16 -18.14
N ASN A 52 -58.30 58.52 -18.21
CA ASN A 52 -57.78 59.60 -19.08
C ASN A 52 -56.22 59.75 -19.12
N GLU A 53 -55.74 60.03 -20.34
CA GLU A 53 -54.52 60.71 -20.84
C GLU A 53 -53.05 60.18 -20.73
N LYS A 54 -52.38 60.22 -21.91
CA LYS A 54 -50.99 59.84 -22.33
C LYS A 54 -50.16 61.14 -22.60
N PRO A 55 -48.85 61.17 -23.05
CA PRO A 55 -47.99 60.10 -23.62
C PRO A 55 -46.47 60.10 -23.28
N SER A 56 -45.81 59.03 -23.73
CA SER A 56 -44.43 58.93 -24.26
C SER A 56 -43.26 58.44 -23.37
N ALA A 57 -42.61 57.39 -23.92
CA ALA A 57 -41.21 56.97 -23.84
C ALA A 57 -40.66 56.21 -22.61
N GLY A 58 -40.37 54.91 -22.82
CA GLY A 58 -39.16 54.24 -22.30
C GLY A 58 -39.32 53.26 -21.13
N ARG A 59 -39.95 52.10 -21.33
CA ARG A 59 -40.04 51.00 -20.34
C ARG A 59 -38.67 50.39 -20.02
N GLY A 60 -38.19 50.61 -18.79
CA GLY A 60 -37.26 49.71 -18.10
C GLY A 60 -38.00 48.92 -17.02
N ARG A 61 -38.30 47.65 -17.26
CA ARG A 61 -38.79 46.70 -16.23
C ARG A 61 -38.12 45.35 -16.43
N THR A 62 -37.13 45.12 -15.56
CA THR A 62 -36.90 43.89 -14.79
C THR A 62 -37.78 42.69 -15.17
N LEU A 63 -37.21 41.81 -16.00
CA LEU A 63 -37.65 40.43 -16.14
C LEU A 63 -36.71 39.55 -15.32
N ALA A 64 -37.31 38.86 -14.35
CA ALA A 64 -36.69 37.84 -13.52
C ALA A 64 -35.88 36.87 -14.40
N GLY A 65 -34.58 36.86 -14.19
CA GLY A 65 -33.66 35.95 -14.85
C GLY A 65 -33.99 34.52 -14.45
N ARG A 66 -34.27 33.68 -15.45
CA ARG A 66 -34.13 32.23 -15.33
C ARG A 66 -32.73 31.95 -14.79
N HIS A 67 -32.64 31.49 -13.54
CA HIS A 67 -31.44 30.83 -13.04
C HIS A 67 -31.23 29.56 -13.87
N GLN A 68 -30.43 29.69 -14.92
CA GLN A 68 -29.88 28.56 -15.64
C GLN A 68 -28.81 27.98 -14.74
N GLN A 69 -29.18 26.95 -13.98
CA GLN A 69 -28.29 26.18 -13.11
C GLN A 69 -27.14 25.65 -13.97
N GLN A 70 -25.95 26.26 -13.84
CA GLN A 70 -24.71 25.65 -14.25
C GLN A 70 -24.55 24.33 -13.49
N PRO A 71 -24.09 23.24 -14.13
CA PRO A 71 -23.91 21.98 -13.45
C PRO A 71 -22.80 22.16 -12.41
N GLN A 72 -23.18 22.13 -11.12
CA GLN A 72 -22.26 22.02 -10.00
C GLN A 72 -21.22 20.95 -10.32
N ARG A 73 -19.97 21.38 -10.50
CA ARG A 73 -18.79 20.50 -10.50
C ARG A 73 -18.85 19.77 -9.15
N LYS A 74 -19.28 18.50 -9.16
CA LYS A 74 -19.54 17.71 -7.95
C LYS A 74 -18.26 17.69 -7.10
N ARG A 75 -18.21 18.50 -6.04
CA ARG A 75 -17.32 18.21 -4.90
C ARG A 75 -17.65 16.78 -4.49
N LEU A 76 -16.69 15.88 -4.63
CA LEU A 76 -16.81 14.48 -4.22
C LEU A 76 -16.80 14.40 -2.68
N SER A 77 -17.81 14.99 -2.02
CA SER A 77 -18.03 14.87 -0.58
C SER A 77 -18.71 13.53 -0.33
N PHE A 78 -17.93 12.45 -0.33
CA PHE A 78 -18.44 11.09 -0.12
C PHE A 78 -18.67 10.73 1.36
N SER A 79 -18.63 11.68 2.30
CA SER A 79 -19.03 11.43 3.68
C SER A 79 -20.53 11.68 3.84
N PRO A 80 -21.33 10.70 4.31
CA PRO A 80 -22.77 10.89 4.53
C PRO A 80 -23.11 11.99 5.56
N ASP A 81 -22.16 12.32 6.43
CA ASP A 81 -22.27 13.40 7.41
C ASP A 81 -21.23 14.49 7.10
N ARG A 82 -21.71 15.73 6.98
CA ARG A 82 -20.90 16.92 6.67
C ARG A 82 -20.11 17.43 7.87
N ARG A 83 -20.41 16.94 9.08
CA ARG A 83 -19.73 17.39 10.31
C ARG A 83 -18.29 16.86 10.39
N PRO A 84 -17.33 17.70 10.84
CA PRO A 84 -16.00 17.26 11.23
C PRO A 84 -16.08 16.07 12.20
N TRP A 85 -15.14 15.14 12.11
CA TRP A 85 -15.15 13.94 12.95
C TRP A 85 -15.35 14.21 14.46
N PRO A 86 -14.73 15.23 15.08
CA PRO A 86 -14.93 15.55 16.50
C PRO A 86 -16.37 15.91 16.88
N GLU A 87 -17.18 16.37 15.91
CA GLU A 87 -18.56 16.82 16.11
C GLU A 87 -19.60 15.72 15.83
N ARG A 88 -19.14 14.50 15.48
CA ARG A 88 -20.01 13.35 15.19
C ARG A 88 -20.44 12.68 16.49
N SER A 89 -21.74 12.40 16.62
CA SER A 89 -22.26 11.72 17.81
C SER A 89 -21.69 10.31 17.96
N THR A 90 -21.45 9.87 19.19
CA THR A 90 -20.99 8.51 19.52
C THR A 90 -21.92 7.45 18.93
N VAL A 91 -23.24 7.73 18.96
CA VAL A 91 -24.25 6.86 18.33
C VAL A 91 -23.99 6.72 16.84
N TYR A 92 -23.69 7.82 16.12
CA TYR A 92 -23.39 7.78 14.69
C TYR A 92 -22.05 7.09 14.39
N GLN A 93 -21.05 7.22 15.27
CA GLN A 93 -19.75 6.56 15.14
C GLN A 93 -19.87 5.04 15.20
N PHE A 94 -20.63 4.50 16.16
CA PHE A 94 -20.80 3.05 16.35
C PHE A 94 -22.03 2.45 15.65
N ARG A 95 -22.65 3.16 14.67
CA ARG A 95 -23.74 2.60 13.88
C ARG A 95 -23.27 1.36 13.12
N PRO A 96 -23.88 0.18 13.33
CA PRO A 96 -23.43 -1.04 12.68
C PRO A 96 -23.49 -0.91 11.16
N PHE A 97 -22.51 -1.47 10.46
CA PHE A 97 -22.37 -1.50 9.00
C PHE A 97 -22.19 -0.16 8.27
N ARG A 98 -22.21 0.97 8.98
CA ARG A 98 -22.10 2.31 8.37
C ARG A 98 -20.81 2.46 7.56
N GLY A 99 -19.66 2.14 8.15
CA GLY A 99 -18.34 2.25 7.53
C GLY A 99 -18.23 1.36 6.30
N MET A 100 -18.58 0.08 6.44
CA MET A 100 -18.55 -0.89 5.33
C MET A 100 -19.39 -0.46 4.13
N ILE A 101 -20.65 -0.06 4.35
CA ILE A 101 -21.54 0.40 3.28
C ILE A 101 -20.98 1.66 2.60
N THR A 102 -20.38 2.55 3.39
CA THR A 102 -19.77 3.78 2.87
C THR A 102 -18.55 3.50 2.00
N ASP A 103 -17.70 2.56 2.42
CA ASP A 103 -16.49 2.17 1.69
C ASP A 103 -16.84 1.51 0.35
N VAL A 104 -17.80 0.58 0.35
CA VAL A 104 -18.28 -0.08 -0.89
C VAL A 104 -18.93 0.92 -1.84
N ARG A 105 -19.80 1.81 -1.35
CA ARG A 105 -20.47 2.83 -2.20
C ARG A 105 -19.48 3.79 -2.85
N LYS A 106 -18.39 4.14 -2.15
CA LYS A 106 -17.33 5.01 -2.67
C LYS A 106 -16.54 4.38 -3.81
N ARG A 107 -16.26 3.07 -3.71
CA ARG A 107 -15.38 2.37 -4.66
C ARG A 107 -16.11 1.72 -5.82
N LEU A 108 -17.37 1.33 -5.64
CA LEU A 108 -18.16 0.63 -6.67
C LEU A 108 -18.10 1.29 -8.07
N PRO A 109 -18.15 2.63 -8.22
CA PRO A 109 -18.04 3.28 -9.54
C PRO A 109 -16.69 3.06 -10.24
N PHE A 110 -15.62 2.85 -9.48
CA PHE A 110 -14.26 2.68 -10.00
C PHE A 110 -13.87 1.21 -10.23
N TYR A 111 -14.71 0.26 -9.82
CA TYR A 111 -14.37 -1.17 -9.87
C TYR A 111 -14.04 -1.65 -11.30
N VAL A 112 -14.86 -1.28 -12.30
CA VAL A 112 -14.62 -1.65 -13.71
C VAL A 112 -13.39 -0.93 -14.28
N SER A 113 -13.14 0.30 -13.84
CA SER A 113 -11.93 1.04 -14.26
C SER A 113 -10.64 0.43 -13.71
N ASP A 114 -10.66 -0.16 -12.51
CA ASP A 114 -9.49 -0.81 -11.89
C ASP A 114 -8.98 -2.01 -12.75
N TRP A 115 -9.88 -2.70 -13.46
CA TRP A 115 -9.53 -3.84 -14.33
C TRP A 115 -9.14 -3.40 -15.75
N THR A 116 -9.72 -2.33 -16.27
CA THR A 116 -9.45 -1.87 -17.64
C THR A 116 -8.23 -0.95 -17.74
N GLU A 117 -7.83 -0.28 -16.65
CA GLU A 117 -6.71 0.67 -16.66
C GLU A 117 -5.34 0.01 -16.83
N ALA A 118 -5.18 -1.24 -16.40
CA ALA A 118 -3.90 -1.96 -16.53
C ALA A 118 -3.59 -2.39 -17.97
N PHE A 119 -4.62 -2.60 -18.80
CA PHE A 119 -4.46 -3.00 -20.21
C PHE A 119 -4.24 -1.82 -21.17
N ARG A 120 -4.19 -0.58 -20.67
CA ARG A 120 -3.91 0.56 -21.54
C ARG A 120 -2.48 0.50 -22.10
N PRO A 121 -2.24 0.84 -23.38
CA PRO A 121 -0.93 0.74 -24.02
C PRO A 121 0.19 1.51 -23.30
N CYS A 122 -0.13 2.59 -22.58
CA CYS A 122 0.86 3.36 -21.83
C CYS A 122 1.19 2.77 -20.44
N ASN A 123 0.40 1.80 -19.97
CA ASN A 123 0.45 1.28 -18.61
C ASN A 123 0.88 -0.21 -18.53
N TRP A 124 0.80 -0.95 -19.64
CA TRP A 124 1.01 -2.40 -19.63
C TRP A 124 2.43 -2.79 -19.19
N GLU A 125 3.47 -2.09 -19.69
CA GLU A 125 4.88 -2.35 -19.32
C GLU A 125 5.11 -2.16 -17.83
N ARG A 126 4.56 -1.09 -17.26
CA ARG A 126 4.65 -0.81 -15.82
C ARG A 126 3.91 -1.85 -15.00
N THR A 127 2.72 -2.24 -15.46
CA THR A 127 1.92 -3.26 -14.77
C THR A 127 2.68 -4.59 -14.74
N ILE A 128 3.29 -5.00 -15.85
CA ILE A 128 4.08 -6.24 -15.92
C ILE A 128 5.34 -6.14 -15.04
N GLY A 129 6.10 -5.05 -15.15
CA GLY A 129 7.29 -4.82 -14.32
C GLY A 129 6.95 -4.85 -12.83
N ALA A 130 5.88 -4.16 -12.42
CA ALA A 130 5.39 -4.16 -11.05
C ALA A 130 4.92 -5.55 -10.60
N THR A 131 4.22 -6.29 -11.46
CA THR A 131 3.73 -7.65 -11.17
C THR A 131 4.90 -8.60 -10.90
N ILE A 132 5.91 -8.60 -11.77
CA ILE A 132 7.10 -9.46 -11.61
C ILE A 132 7.84 -9.07 -10.33
N ARG A 133 8.15 -7.77 -10.16
CA ARG A 133 8.88 -7.27 -9.00
C ARG A 133 8.20 -7.64 -7.68
N ILE A 134 6.90 -7.39 -7.56
CA ILE A 134 6.14 -7.64 -6.33
C ILE A 134 5.90 -9.13 -6.09
N TYR A 135 5.74 -9.93 -7.15
CA TYR A 135 5.69 -11.38 -7.01
C TYR A 135 6.94 -11.92 -6.29
N PHE A 136 8.14 -11.54 -6.73
CA PHE A 136 9.36 -11.96 -6.04
C PHE A 136 9.50 -11.33 -4.64
N LEU A 137 9.21 -10.03 -4.48
CA LEU A 137 9.31 -9.36 -3.17
C LEU A 137 8.30 -9.83 -2.12
N ASN A 138 7.18 -10.42 -2.53
CA ASN A 138 6.20 -11.02 -1.63
C ASN A 138 6.52 -12.49 -1.34
N LEU A 139 6.73 -13.30 -2.39
CA LEU A 139 6.91 -14.74 -2.26
C LEU A 139 8.16 -15.10 -1.45
N PHE A 140 9.30 -14.45 -1.72
CA PHE A 140 10.58 -14.88 -1.17
C PHE A 140 10.74 -14.64 0.32
N PRO A 141 10.42 -13.44 0.85
CA PRO A 141 10.35 -13.26 2.30
C PRO A 141 9.36 -14.21 2.97
N ALA A 142 8.20 -14.49 2.36
CA ALA A 142 7.22 -15.43 2.91
C ALA A 142 7.78 -16.87 3.00
N LEU A 143 8.52 -17.32 1.98
CA LEU A 143 9.21 -18.61 1.99
C LEU A 143 10.33 -18.65 3.04
N ALA A 144 11.14 -17.60 3.12
CA ALA A 144 12.20 -17.49 4.13
C ALA A 144 11.64 -17.60 5.56
N TYR A 145 10.52 -16.92 5.81
CA TYR A 145 9.80 -17.00 7.08
C TYR A 145 9.23 -18.39 7.35
N THR A 146 8.83 -19.10 6.31
CA THR A 146 8.32 -20.46 6.43
C THR A 146 9.41 -21.44 6.80
N ILE A 147 10.65 -21.24 6.34
CA ILE A 147 11.79 -22.08 6.75
C ILE A 147 11.99 -21.98 8.27
N ASP A 148 12.05 -20.75 8.81
CA ASP A 148 12.16 -20.53 10.28
C ASP A 148 10.97 -21.13 11.03
N MET A 149 9.74 -20.90 10.54
CA MET A 149 8.53 -21.45 11.15
C MET A 149 8.47 -22.98 11.10
N ASN A 150 8.93 -23.61 10.02
CA ASN A 150 8.94 -25.06 9.85
C ASN A 150 9.84 -25.72 10.91
N ILE A 151 11.03 -25.16 11.12
CA ILE A 151 11.99 -25.63 12.11
C ILE A 151 11.42 -25.46 13.53
N ARG A 152 10.88 -24.28 13.86
CA ARG A 152 10.39 -23.97 15.22
C ARG A 152 9.08 -24.67 15.57
N THR A 153 8.23 -25.00 14.59
CA THR A 153 6.93 -25.67 14.84
C THR A 153 6.98 -27.19 14.66
N GLY A 154 8.20 -27.76 14.51
CA GLY A 154 8.41 -29.19 14.37
C GLY A 154 7.74 -29.79 13.13
N GLY A 155 7.73 -29.08 12.00
CA GLY A 155 7.15 -29.59 10.76
C GLY A 155 5.67 -29.26 10.51
N ASN A 156 4.97 -28.61 11.45
CA ASN A 156 3.51 -28.41 11.36
C ASN A 156 3.08 -27.39 10.29
N TYR A 157 3.93 -26.42 9.98
CA TYR A 157 3.74 -25.46 8.90
C TYR A 157 4.90 -25.54 7.91
N GLY A 158 4.61 -25.93 6.68
CA GLY A 158 5.57 -25.98 5.60
C GLY A 158 5.28 -24.98 4.48
N ILE A 159 6.04 -25.13 3.40
CA ILE A 159 6.02 -24.24 2.24
C ILE A 159 4.65 -24.27 1.56
N ASN A 160 4.03 -25.43 1.46
CA ASN A 160 2.77 -25.59 0.75
C ASN A 160 1.63 -24.86 1.47
N GLU A 161 1.62 -24.86 2.81
CA GLU A 161 0.64 -24.09 3.60
C GLU A 161 0.83 -22.58 3.39
N THR A 162 2.07 -22.07 3.40
CA THR A 162 2.34 -20.64 3.18
C THR A 162 2.01 -20.20 1.74
N LEU A 163 2.35 -21.03 0.74
CA LEU A 163 2.00 -20.76 -0.66
C LEU A 163 0.47 -20.69 -0.82
N LEU A 164 -0.25 -21.66 -0.26
CA LEU A 164 -1.70 -21.69 -0.34
C LEU A 164 -2.34 -20.50 0.42
N ALA A 165 -1.81 -20.15 1.59
CA ALA A 165 -2.25 -18.96 2.34
C ALA A 165 -2.08 -17.66 1.53
N SER A 166 -0.94 -17.53 0.87
CA SER A 166 -0.61 -16.37 0.04
C SER A 166 -1.49 -16.29 -1.21
N VAL A 167 -1.81 -17.42 -1.85
CA VAL A 167 -2.75 -17.48 -2.98
C VAL A 167 -4.18 -17.12 -2.54
N LEU A 168 -4.64 -17.71 -1.42
CA LEU A 168 -5.98 -17.51 -0.90
C LEU A 168 -6.25 -16.02 -0.65
N VAL A 169 -5.31 -15.34 0.00
CA VAL A 169 -5.47 -13.91 0.31
C VAL A 169 -5.33 -13.05 -0.94
N ALA A 170 -4.37 -13.34 -1.82
CA ALA A 170 -4.11 -12.52 -2.98
C ALA A 170 -5.28 -12.56 -4.00
N LEU A 171 -5.87 -13.74 -4.21
CA LEU A 171 -7.09 -13.89 -5.02
C LEU A 171 -8.29 -13.18 -4.37
N THR A 172 -8.49 -13.38 -3.07
CA THR A 172 -9.65 -12.80 -2.37
C THR A 172 -9.57 -11.28 -2.34
N PHE A 173 -8.41 -10.71 -2.02
CA PHE A 173 -8.22 -9.26 -1.98
C PHE A 173 -8.21 -8.63 -3.38
N SER A 174 -7.62 -9.26 -4.41
CA SER A 174 -7.68 -8.69 -5.77
C SER A 174 -9.11 -8.54 -6.30
N VAL A 175 -9.97 -9.53 -6.03
CA VAL A 175 -11.36 -9.55 -6.49
C VAL A 175 -12.28 -8.70 -5.60
N PHE A 176 -12.23 -8.88 -4.27
CA PHE A 176 -13.25 -8.31 -3.38
C PHE A 176 -12.80 -7.08 -2.57
N SER A 177 -11.51 -6.74 -2.55
CA SER A 177 -11.02 -5.60 -1.75
C SER A 177 -11.45 -4.26 -2.33
N VAL A 178 -11.64 -3.27 -1.46
CA VAL A 178 -11.85 -1.87 -1.81
C VAL A 178 -10.52 -1.15 -2.03
N GLN A 179 -9.42 -1.58 -1.42
CA GLN A 179 -8.07 -1.05 -1.62
C GLN A 179 -7.10 -2.09 -2.22
N PRO A 180 -7.04 -2.23 -3.56
CA PRO A 180 -6.19 -3.23 -4.22
C PRO A 180 -4.68 -2.89 -4.20
N LEU A 181 -4.29 -1.71 -3.69
CA LEU A 181 -2.88 -1.32 -3.57
C LEU A 181 -2.18 -2.01 -2.39
N THR A 182 -2.94 -2.39 -1.36
CA THR A 182 -2.40 -3.06 -0.18
C THR A 182 -2.06 -4.50 -0.55
N ILE A 183 -0.79 -4.86 -0.41
CA ILE A 183 -0.33 -6.24 -0.61
C ILE A 183 -0.52 -7.00 0.70
N VAL A 184 -1.01 -8.23 0.60
CA VAL A 184 -1.30 -9.10 1.73
C VAL A 184 -0.57 -10.42 1.53
N GLY A 185 -0.06 -11.02 2.60
CA GLY A 185 0.74 -12.24 2.56
C GLY A 185 1.14 -12.71 3.95
N VAL A 186 1.98 -13.73 4.03
CA VAL A 186 2.48 -14.24 5.31
C VAL A 186 3.66 -13.39 5.79
N THR A 187 3.62 -12.94 7.05
CA THR A 187 4.63 -12.05 7.65
C THR A 187 5.45 -12.75 8.74
N GLY A 188 6.61 -12.19 9.08
CA GLY A 188 7.41 -12.66 10.21
C GLY A 188 6.70 -12.51 11.55
N LEU A 189 5.82 -11.52 11.69
CA LEU A 189 5.10 -11.24 12.94
C LEU A 189 4.05 -12.29 13.28
N ILE A 190 3.32 -12.80 12.28
CA ILE A 190 2.43 -13.94 12.49
C ILE A 190 3.24 -15.21 12.76
N ASN A 191 4.43 -15.35 12.20
CA ASN A 191 5.29 -16.49 12.48
C ASN A 191 5.81 -16.47 13.92
N LEU A 192 6.26 -15.30 14.40
CA LEU A 192 6.59 -15.07 15.82
C LEU A 192 5.43 -15.49 16.73
N PHE A 193 4.21 -15.08 16.39
CA PHE A 193 3.02 -15.48 17.12
C PHE A 193 2.79 -17.00 17.10
N ASN A 194 2.92 -17.64 15.93
CA ASN A 194 2.65 -19.06 15.74
C ASN A 194 3.61 -19.96 16.53
N TYR A 195 4.93 -19.73 16.45
CA TYR A 195 5.85 -20.57 17.22
C TYR A 195 5.83 -20.23 18.72
N THR A 196 5.60 -18.98 19.12
CA THR A 196 5.40 -18.67 20.55
C THR A 196 4.16 -19.38 21.09
N THR A 197 3.09 -19.47 20.29
CA THR A 197 1.90 -20.25 20.64
C THR A 197 2.20 -21.75 20.72
N TYR A 198 3.04 -22.27 19.82
CA TYR A 198 3.52 -23.65 19.85
C TYR A 198 4.29 -23.95 21.14
N ASP A 199 5.24 -23.08 21.51
CA ASP A 199 6.07 -23.23 22.71
C ASP A 199 5.22 -23.13 23.99
N ILE A 200 4.27 -22.19 24.05
CA ILE A 200 3.35 -22.05 25.19
C ILE A 200 2.47 -23.30 25.30
N LEU A 201 1.92 -23.80 24.18
CA LEU A 201 1.10 -25.02 24.21
C LEU A 201 1.93 -26.22 24.66
N GLY A 202 3.16 -26.36 24.17
CA GLY A 202 4.11 -27.39 24.61
C GLY A 202 4.42 -27.30 26.10
N ALA A 203 4.65 -26.09 26.62
CA ALA A 203 4.89 -25.86 28.03
C ALA A 203 3.67 -26.20 28.90
N ILE A 204 2.46 -25.79 28.47
CA ILE A 204 1.22 -26.14 29.16
C ILE A 204 1.03 -27.66 29.18
N GLN A 205 1.24 -28.33 28.04
CA GLN A 205 1.16 -29.79 27.95
C GLN A 205 2.18 -30.47 28.86
N ALA A 206 3.41 -29.96 28.93
CA ALA A 206 4.44 -30.48 29.82
C ALA A 206 4.02 -30.36 31.29
N VAL A 207 3.45 -29.23 31.72
CA VAL A 207 2.98 -29.00 33.09
C VAL A 207 1.82 -29.92 33.47
N ILE A 208 0.86 -30.13 32.56
CA ILE A 208 -0.29 -31.01 32.81
C ILE A 208 0.16 -32.48 32.82
N SER A 209 1.18 -32.84 32.02
CA SER A 209 1.74 -34.19 31.95
C SER A 209 2.61 -34.57 33.14
N ILE A 210 2.95 -33.64 34.05
CA ILE A 210 3.65 -33.98 35.30
C ILE A 210 2.68 -34.86 36.11
N PRO A 211 2.97 -36.16 36.28
CA PRO A 211 2.14 -37.00 37.13
C PRO A 211 2.19 -36.39 38.52
N GLU A 212 1.04 -36.18 39.17
CA GLU A 212 1.02 -36.05 40.63
C GLU A 212 1.61 -37.36 41.19
N CYS A 213 2.92 -37.39 41.39
CA CYS A 213 3.59 -38.42 42.18
C CYS A 213 3.29 -38.11 43.66
N LYS A 214 2.00 -38.19 43.99
CA LYS A 214 1.50 -38.09 45.35
C LYS A 214 1.91 -39.38 46.06
N SER A 215 3.09 -39.33 46.66
CA SER A 215 3.57 -40.35 47.58
C SER A 215 2.52 -40.63 48.67
N ARG A 216 1.94 -41.82 48.64
CA ARG A 216 1.87 -42.71 49.82
C ARG A 216 1.50 -44.14 49.40
N ARG A 217 2.54 -44.99 49.44
CA ARG A 217 2.48 -46.43 49.71
C ARG A 217 2.02 -47.33 48.55
N ALA A 218 2.93 -47.64 47.63
CA ALA A 218 2.96 -48.95 46.98
C ALA A 218 4.42 -49.42 46.93
N ARG A 219 4.65 -50.52 47.64
CA ARG A 219 5.89 -51.27 47.78
C ARG A 219 5.90 -52.31 46.65
N ALA A 220 7.07 -52.49 46.04
CA ALA A 220 7.46 -53.60 45.16
C ALA A 220 6.73 -53.70 43.80
N ASP A 221 7.41 -53.29 42.73
CA ASP A 221 7.68 -54.10 41.53
C ASP A 221 8.59 -53.31 40.56
N PRO A 222 9.74 -53.83 40.07
CA PRO A 222 10.68 -53.07 39.22
C PRO A 222 10.39 -53.16 37.71
N ALA A 223 9.24 -53.70 37.28
CA ALA A 223 9.01 -54.08 35.88
C ALA A 223 7.76 -53.44 35.23
N LEU A 224 7.26 -52.31 35.74
CA LEU A 224 6.23 -51.55 35.06
C LEU A 224 6.86 -50.38 34.31
N THR A 225 7.10 -50.59 33.02
CA THR A 225 7.34 -49.52 32.04
C THR A 225 6.29 -48.44 32.26
N CYS A 226 6.71 -47.27 32.74
CA CYS A 226 5.90 -46.07 32.65
C CYS A 226 5.73 -45.77 31.16
N HIS A 227 4.68 -46.31 30.56
CA HIS A 227 4.12 -45.73 29.37
C HIS A 227 3.73 -44.30 29.76
N THR A 228 4.46 -43.32 29.24
CA THR A 228 4.02 -41.92 29.21
C THR A 228 2.77 -41.88 28.34
N GLU A 229 1.65 -42.30 28.90
CA GLU A 229 0.35 -42.27 28.24
C GLU A 229 -0.04 -40.79 28.13
N ARG A 230 0.18 -40.24 26.93
CA ARG A 230 -0.17 -38.88 26.57
C ARG A 230 -1.64 -38.67 26.96
N GLN A 231 -1.89 -37.80 27.94
CA GLN A 231 -3.24 -37.52 28.42
C GLN A 231 -4.17 -37.23 27.23
N PRO A 232 -5.34 -37.89 27.13
CA PRO A 232 -6.21 -37.85 25.95
C PRO A 232 -6.85 -36.48 25.65
N ASP A 233 -6.64 -35.46 26.48
CA ASP A 233 -7.42 -34.20 26.46
C ASP A 233 -6.66 -32.98 25.92
N ALA A 234 -5.39 -33.09 25.53
CA ALA A 234 -4.62 -31.95 25.02
C ALA A 234 -4.80 -31.80 23.50
N PRO A 235 -5.25 -30.63 23.00
CA PRO A 235 -5.45 -30.43 21.57
C PRO A 235 -4.12 -30.41 20.83
N ASN A 236 -4.13 -30.89 19.59
CA ASN A 236 -3.01 -30.68 18.69
C ASN A 236 -2.81 -29.19 18.43
N PHE A 237 -1.57 -28.76 18.21
CA PHE A 237 -1.23 -27.37 17.91
C PHE A 237 -2.12 -26.78 16.80
N LEU A 238 -2.30 -27.51 15.70
CA LEU A 238 -3.13 -27.09 14.59
C LEU A 238 -4.62 -26.93 14.97
N GLN A 239 -5.15 -27.77 15.86
CA GLN A 239 -6.53 -27.65 16.34
C GLN A 239 -6.70 -26.44 17.26
N PHE A 240 -5.72 -26.21 18.14
CA PHE A 240 -5.70 -25.03 19.01
C PHE A 240 -5.62 -23.74 18.18
N GLN A 241 -4.72 -23.72 17.19
CA GLN A 241 -4.54 -22.60 16.28
C GLN A 241 -5.78 -22.34 15.41
N ALA A 242 -6.47 -23.39 14.95
CA ALA A 242 -7.71 -23.25 14.21
C ALA A 242 -8.77 -22.47 15.02
N TRP A 243 -8.96 -22.81 16.31
CA TRP A 243 -9.87 -22.07 17.18
C TRP A 243 -9.40 -20.66 17.50
N ALA A 244 -8.10 -20.44 17.71
CA ALA A 244 -7.56 -19.09 17.88
C ALA A 244 -7.85 -18.21 16.65
N LEU A 245 -7.71 -18.75 15.43
CA LEU A 245 -8.02 -18.04 14.18
C LEU A 245 -9.54 -17.87 13.95
N ILE A 246 -10.38 -18.81 14.37
CA ILE A 246 -11.85 -18.64 14.35
C ILE A 246 -12.27 -17.49 15.27
N TRP A 247 -11.75 -17.45 16.50
CA TRP A 247 -12.00 -16.33 17.41
C TRP A 247 -11.49 -15.02 16.84
N SER A 248 -10.30 -15.04 16.24
CA SER A 248 -9.74 -13.88 15.53
C SER A 248 -10.69 -13.39 14.44
N ALA A 249 -11.22 -14.27 13.58
CA ALA A 249 -12.17 -13.88 12.54
C ALA A 249 -13.46 -13.24 13.10
N ILE A 250 -14.00 -13.78 14.19
CA ILE A 250 -15.17 -13.21 14.87
C ILE A 250 -14.85 -11.79 15.37
N THR A 251 -13.71 -11.59 16.02
CA THR A 251 -13.31 -10.26 16.51
C THR A 251 -13.00 -9.28 15.37
N HIS A 252 -12.50 -9.74 14.23
CA HIS A 252 -12.36 -8.91 13.02
C HIS A 252 -13.71 -8.38 12.53
N TRP A 253 -14.72 -9.26 12.44
CA TRP A 253 -16.06 -8.86 12.02
C TRP A 253 -16.69 -7.88 13.01
N ILE A 254 -16.53 -8.09 14.31
CA ILE A 254 -17.00 -7.16 15.35
C ILE A 254 -16.38 -5.78 15.14
N ILE A 255 -15.05 -5.68 14.99
CA ILE A 255 -14.33 -4.41 14.77
C ILE A 255 -14.80 -3.71 13.49
N ALA A 256 -14.99 -4.46 12.40
CA ALA A 256 -15.45 -3.92 11.13
C ALA A 256 -16.91 -3.42 11.19
N ILE A 257 -17.81 -4.15 11.85
CA ILE A 257 -19.23 -3.81 11.98
C ILE A 257 -19.40 -2.56 12.85
N PHE A 258 -18.68 -2.46 13.97
CA PHE A 258 -18.76 -1.33 14.91
C PHE A 258 -17.89 -0.12 14.52
N ASN A 259 -17.33 -0.09 13.31
CA ASN A 259 -16.51 1.00 12.79
C ASN A 259 -15.29 1.37 13.67
N ILE A 260 -14.70 0.39 14.35
CA ILE A 260 -13.47 0.60 15.13
C ILE A 260 -12.28 0.90 14.20
N SER A 261 -12.38 0.58 12.91
CA SER A 261 -11.39 0.99 11.89
C SER A 261 -11.32 2.50 11.66
N ASP A 262 -12.29 3.30 12.12
CA ASP A 262 -12.19 4.78 12.08
C ASP A 262 -10.99 5.30 12.93
N TYR A 263 -10.49 4.53 13.90
CA TYR A 263 -9.36 4.93 14.74
C TYR A 263 -7.99 4.86 14.03
N THR A 264 -7.91 4.23 12.85
CA THR A 264 -6.71 4.18 11.99
C THR A 264 -6.13 5.55 11.66
N ARG A 265 -6.94 6.61 11.64
CA ARG A 265 -6.47 7.99 11.41
C ARG A 265 -5.55 8.54 12.49
N PHE A 266 -5.50 7.93 13.68
CA PHE A 266 -4.54 8.32 14.72
C PHE A 266 -3.14 7.79 14.45
N ILE A 267 -2.98 6.91 13.45
CA ILE A 267 -1.69 6.45 12.95
C ILE A 267 -1.02 7.62 12.22
N THR A 268 0.21 7.89 12.62
CA THR A 268 1.03 9.01 12.15
C THR A 268 2.43 8.54 11.83
N ASP A 269 3.22 9.40 11.20
CA ASP A 269 4.57 9.07 10.75
C ASP A 269 5.42 8.56 11.92
N MET A 270 5.27 9.14 13.11
CA MET A 270 5.94 8.63 14.31
C MET A 270 5.69 7.14 14.53
N THR A 271 4.43 6.69 14.44
CA THR A 271 4.03 5.31 14.71
C THR A 271 4.41 4.36 13.58
N SER A 272 4.22 4.77 12.31
CA SER A 272 4.54 3.94 11.16
C SER A 272 6.05 3.82 10.93
N GLU A 273 6.82 4.89 11.14
CA GLU A 273 8.29 4.86 11.07
C GLU A 273 8.89 3.96 12.15
N THR A 274 8.40 4.06 13.41
CA THR A 274 8.88 3.22 14.53
C THR A 274 8.63 1.75 14.23
N PHE A 275 7.46 1.43 13.70
CA PHE A 275 7.13 0.07 13.31
C PHE A 275 7.92 -0.44 12.09
N GLY A 276 8.08 0.39 11.05
CA GLY A 276 8.88 0.04 9.88
C GLY A 276 10.35 -0.23 10.24
N LEU A 277 10.90 0.50 11.22
CA LEU A 277 12.25 0.27 11.72
C LEU A 277 12.33 -1.06 12.47
N TYR A 278 11.35 -1.33 13.34
CA TYR A 278 11.22 -2.61 14.05
C TYR A 278 11.18 -3.79 13.08
N VAL A 279 10.30 -3.75 12.08
CA VAL A 279 10.21 -4.80 11.06
C VAL A 279 11.55 -4.95 10.33
N GLY A 280 12.17 -3.85 9.88
CA GLY A 280 13.47 -3.89 9.19
C GLY A 280 14.59 -4.57 10.00
N VAL A 281 14.66 -4.30 11.30
CA VAL A 281 15.66 -4.90 12.20
C VAL A 281 15.38 -6.39 12.44
N ILE A 282 14.13 -6.78 12.64
CA ILE A 282 13.74 -8.20 12.76
C ILE A 282 14.05 -8.98 11.47
N TYR A 283 13.88 -8.36 10.30
CA TYR A 283 14.30 -8.96 9.03
C TYR A 283 15.81 -9.28 9.02
N ILE A 284 16.66 -8.31 9.38
CA ILE A 284 18.11 -8.52 9.43
C ILE A 284 18.47 -9.60 10.45
N GLN A 285 17.89 -9.56 11.65
CA GLN A 285 18.11 -10.56 12.69
C GLN A 285 17.74 -11.96 12.20
N LYS A 286 16.57 -12.14 11.57
CA LYS A 286 16.13 -13.43 11.03
C LYS A 286 17.02 -13.93 9.89
N GLY A 287 17.56 -13.02 9.08
CA GLY A 287 18.60 -13.35 8.10
C GLY A 287 19.86 -13.92 8.76
N VAL A 288 20.31 -13.32 9.86
CA VAL A 288 21.48 -13.80 10.62
C VAL A 288 21.19 -15.13 11.31
N GLU A 289 20.03 -15.29 11.97
CA GLU A 289 19.61 -16.57 12.58
C GLU A 289 19.62 -17.72 11.57
N LEU A 290 19.13 -17.48 10.35
CA LEU A 290 19.12 -18.49 9.30
C LEU A 290 20.53 -18.88 8.85
N LEU A 291 21.49 -17.93 8.84
CA LEU A 291 22.90 -18.25 8.57
C LEU A 291 23.55 -19.03 9.70
N VAL A 292 23.25 -18.68 10.96
CA VAL A 292 23.77 -19.41 12.13
C VAL A 292 23.30 -20.87 12.10
N TYR A 293 22.06 -21.13 11.71
CA TYR A 293 21.56 -22.50 11.56
C TYR A 293 22.34 -23.33 10.52
N GLU A 294 22.83 -22.70 9.44
CA GLU A 294 23.66 -23.43 8.45
C GLU A 294 25.04 -23.82 9.01
N PHE A 295 25.55 -23.11 10.02
CA PHE A 295 26.78 -23.50 10.71
C PHE A 295 26.58 -24.74 11.60
N ASP A 296 25.37 -24.97 12.13
CA ASP A 296 25.08 -26.15 12.95
C ASP A 296 25.13 -27.46 12.14
N LEU A 297 25.00 -27.38 10.81
CA LEU A 297 25.06 -28.53 9.91
C LEU A 297 26.50 -28.90 9.53
N SER A 298 27.28 -27.91 9.06
CA SER A 298 28.67 -28.09 8.65
C SER A 298 29.38 -26.74 8.57
N ASP A 299 30.59 -26.64 9.13
CA ASP A 299 31.40 -25.42 9.07
C ASP A 299 31.67 -24.97 7.63
N GLN A 300 31.97 -25.91 6.72
CA GLN A 300 32.24 -25.59 5.32
C GLN A 300 31.00 -25.05 4.60
N ALA A 301 29.84 -25.67 4.86
CA ALA A 301 28.57 -25.23 4.30
C ALA A 301 28.16 -23.86 4.86
N GLY A 302 28.40 -23.61 6.15
CA GLY A 302 28.14 -22.34 6.82
C GLY A 302 28.93 -21.19 6.19
N TRP A 303 30.25 -21.32 6.05
CA TRP A 303 31.07 -20.28 5.41
C TRP A 303 30.64 -19.99 3.97
N PHE A 304 30.36 -21.03 3.19
CA PHE A 304 29.91 -20.84 1.81
C PHE A 304 28.51 -20.19 1.75
N SER A 305 27.61 -20.58 2.65
CA SER A 305 26.29 -19.97 2.80
C SER A 305 26.35 -18.48 3.11
N VAL A 306 27.26 -18.07 4.01
CA VAL A 306 27.50 -16.65 4.32
C VAL A 306 28.00 -15.89 3.08
N VAL A 307 28.94 -16.47 2.33
CA VAL A 307 29.46 -15.86 1.10
C VAL A 307 28.33 -15.67 0.08
N VAL A 308 27.51 -16.69 -0.16
CA VAL A 308 26.37 -16.61 -1.08
C VAL A 308 25.36 -15.56 -0.63
N ALA A 309 25.00 -15.53 0.65
CA ALA A 309 24.03 -14.58 1.19
C ALA A 309 24.50 -13.13 1.10
N ILE A 310 25.75 -12.84 1.46
CA ILE A 310 26.31 -11.49 1.41
C ILE A 310 26.50 -11.03 -0.04
N LEU A 311 27.01 -11.90 -0.91
CA LEU A 311 27.18 -11.56 -2.33
C LEU A 311 25.83 -11.30 -3.00
N PHE A 312 24.83 -12.15 -2.74
CA PHE A 312 23.46 -11.91 -3.16
C PHE A 312 22.99 -10.53 -2.67
N ALA A 313 23.19 -10.24 -1.38
CA ALA A 313 22.69 -9.01 -0.79
C ALA A 313 23.33 -7.75 -1.39
N LEU A 314 24.65 -7.74 -1.52
CA LEU A 314 25.40 -6.65 -2.12
C LEU A 314 25.03 -6.45 -3.59
N SER A 315 24.92 -7.55 -4.36
CA SER A 315 24.58 -7.46 -5.78
C SER A 315 23.23 -6.78 -6.01
N VAL A 316 22.18 -7.23 -5.30
CA VAL A 316 20.83 -6.66 -5.42
C VAL A 316 20.84 -5.20 -4.95
N TYR A 317 21.51 -4.90 -3.83
CA TYR A 317 21.63 -3.53 -3.32
C TYR A 317 22.27 -2.56 -4.33
N PHE A 318 23.40 -2.95 -4.96
CA PHE A 318 24.05 -2.11 -5.97
C PHE A 318 23.21 -1.97 -7.25
N LEU A 319 22.54 -3.04 -7.68
CA LEU A 319 21.62 -2.98 -8.82
C LEU A 319 20.44 -2.03 -8.54
N GLU A 320 19.88 -2.05 -7.34
CA GLU A 320 18.81 -1.11 -6.95
C GLU A 320 19.29 0.34 -6.91
N ARG A 321 20.53 0.59 -6.45
CA ARG A 321 21.13 1.94 -6.47
C ARG A 321 21.43 2.45 -7.88
N THR A 322 21.46 1.58 -8.89
CA THR A 322 21.71 1.97 -10.29
C THR A 322 20.68 3.00 -10.79
N ALA A 323 19.46 3.03 -10.23
CA ALA A 323 18.48 4.08 -10.49
C ALA A 323 19.00 5.50 -10.23
N THR A 324 19.83 5.67 -9.19
CA THR A 324 20.34 6.99 -8.74
C THR A 324 21.58 7.44 -9.50
N LEU A 325 22.24 6.54 -10.23
CA LEU A 325 23.42 6.87 -11.00
C LEU A 325 23.06 7.77 -12.18
N SER A 326 23.93 8.74 -12.46
CA SER A 326 23.77 9.66 -13.59
C SER A 326 24.19 9.05 -14.94
N PHE A 327 24.84 7.89 -14.91
CA PHE A 327 25.38 7.24 -16.10
C PHE A 327 24.32 6.36 -16.79
N GLY A 328 24.17 6.50 -18.10
CA GLY A 328 23.30 5.67 -18.93
C GLY A 328 21.86 6.20 -19.12
N PRO A 329 21.15 5.69 -20.14
CA PRO A 329 19.80 6.16 -20.45
C PRO A 329 18.81 5.79 -19.34
N PHE A 330 17.84 6.67 -19.09
CA PHE A 330 16.88 6.53 -17.99
C PHE A 330 16.06 5.22 -18.07
N TRP A 331 15.63 4.83 -19.28
CA TRP A 331 14.85 3.60 -19.49
C TRP A 331 15.64 2.35 -19.05
N LEU A 332 16.94 2.28 -19.36
CA LEU A 332 17.78 1.13 -19.01
C LEU A 332 18.00 1.05 -17.49
N ARG A 333 18.28 2.18 -16.84
CA ARG A 333 18.42 2.25 -15.38
C ARG A 333 17.14 1.79 -14.67
N LYS A 334 15.99 2.22 -15.18
CA LYS A 334 14.68 1.83 -14.65
C LYS A 334 14.43 0.33 -14.80
N CYS A 335 14.71 -0.24 -15.97
CA CYS A 335 14.61 -1.69 -16.20
C CYS A 335 15.51 -2.50 -15.26
N ILE A 336 16.78 -2.14 -15.13
CA ILE A 336 17.73 -2.84 -14.24
C ILE A 336 17.21 -2.82 -12.79
N THR A 337 16.73 -1.65 -12.33
CA THR A 337 16.23 -1.48 -10.96
C THR A 337 14.97 -2.30 -10.71
N ASP A 338 14.02 -2.31 -11.65
CA ASP A 338 12.76 -3.02 -11.47
C ASP A 338 12.92 -4.55 -11.50
N TYR A 339 13.94 -5.06 -12.20
CA TYR A 339 14.26 -6.51 -12.28
C TYR A 339 15.42 -6.96 -11.39
N ALA A 340 16.07 -6.07 -10.64
CA ALA A 340 17.27 -6.36 -9.83
C ALA A 340 17.08 -7.58 -8.92
N PHE A 341 15.99 -7.59 -8.16
CA PHE A 341 15.69 -8.65 -7.19
C PHE A 341 15.44 -10.01 -7.87
N ALA A 342 14.68 -10.03 -8.97
CA ALA A 342 14.40 -11.24 -9.74
C ALA A 342 15.67 -11.80 -10.44
N ALA A 343 16.47 -10.90 -11.04
CA ALA A 343 17.71 -11.27 -11.69
C ALA A 343 18.74 -11.82 -10.69
N GLY A 344 18.86 -11.21 -9.50
CA GLY A 344 19.70 -11.71 -8.42
C GLY A 344 19.31 -13.12 -8.00
N ILE A 345 18.02 -13.39 -7.84
CA ILE A 345 17.52 -14.73 -7.49
C ILE A 345 17.91 -15.76 -8.55
N ILE A 346 17.65 -15.49 -9.82
CA ILE A 346 17.96 -16.42 -10.91
C ILE A 346 19.47 -16.68 -11.00
N PHE A 347 20.27 -15.63 -10.91
CA PHE A 347 21.73 -15.72 -10.99
C PHE A 347 22.32 -16.56 -9.86
N TYR A 348 21.98 -16.27 -8.60
CA TYR A 348 22.55 -17.00 -7.45
C TYR A 348 22.00 -18.42 -7.32
N THR A 349 20.77 -18.67 -7.78
CA THR A 349 20.24 -20.05 -7.88
C THR A 349 21.07 -20.86 -8.88
N GLY A 350 21.41 -20.28 -10.03
CA GLY A 350 22.31 -20.91 -11.00
C GLY A 350 23.74 -21.08 -10.46
N PHE A 351 24.26 -20.08 -9.75
CA PHE A 351 25.62 -20.06 -9.19
C PHE A 351 25.89 -21.23 -8.24
N VAL A 352 24.93 -21.57 -7.37
CA VAL A 352 25.05 -22.69 -6.42
C VAL A 352 25.09 -24.06 -7.11
N HIS A 353 24.59 -24.18 -8.35
CA HIS A 353 24.60 -25.44 -9.11
C HIS A 353 25.82 -25.63 -10.00
N ILE A 354 26.74 -24.67 -10.06
CA ILE A 354 27.94 -24.79 -10.88
C ILE A 354 28.76 -26.01 -10.40
N PRO A 355 29.04 -26.98 -11.29
CA PRO A 355 29.74 -28.20 -10.91
C PRO A 355 31.19 -27.90 -10.47
N GLY A 356 31.67 -28.65 -9.49
CA GLY A 356 33.00 -28.51 -8.87
C GLY A 356 32.90 -28.33 -7.35
N HIS A 357 33.94 -27.74 -6.77
CA HIS A 357 34.05 -27.49 -5.32
C HIS A 357 32.82 -26.80 -4.71
N ILE A 358 32.10 -25.97 -5.50
CA ILE A 358 30.88 -25.29 -5.07
C ILE A 358 29.77 -26.28 -4.72
N LYS A 359 29.48 -27.25 -5.60
CA LYS A 359 28.41 -28.23 -5.38
C LYS A 359 28.76 -29.25 -4.29
N GLU A 360 30.04 -29.51 -4.10
CA GLU A 360 30.56 -30.49 -3.13
C GLU A 360 30.49 -30.00 -1.67
N THR A 361 30.32 -28.69 -1.43
CA THR A 361 30.22 -28.12 -0.07
C THR A 361 28.94 -28.47 0.69
N GLY A 362 27.95 -29.08 0.02
CA GLY A 362 26.78 -29.66 0.70
C GLY A 362 25.81 -28.66 1.33
N ILE A 363 25.54 -27.52 0.66
CA ILE A 363 24.51 -26.58 1.14
C ILE A 363 23.13 -27.24 1.13
N GLU A 364 22.31 -26.93 2.13
CA GLU A 364 20.91 -27.35 2.13
C GLU A 364 20.04 -26.56 1.15
N PHE A 365 19.14 -27.30 0.51
CA PHE A 365 18.16 -26.79 -0.42
C PHE A 365 16.77 -26.78 0.21
N LEU A 366 15.86 -26.04 -0.42
CA LEU A 366 14.50 -25.93 0.04
C LEU A 366 13.75 -27.28 -0.04
N GLN A 367 13.28 -27.78 1.11
CA GLN A 367 12.53 -29.03 1.20
C GLN A 367 11.08 -28.83 0.77
N VAL A 368 10.74 -29.20 -0.45
CA VAL A 368 9.34 -29.18 -0.95
C VAL A 368 8.71 -30.58 -0.88
N THR A 369 7.40 -30.62 -0.67
CA THR A 369 6.60 -31.85 -0.68
C THR A 369 5.82 -31.99 -1.98
N ARG A 370 4.84 -32.90 -2.05
CA ARG A 370 4.02 -33.14 -3.24
C ARG A 370 3.13 -31.93 -3.55
N ALA A 371 3.01 -31.60 -4.84
CA ALA A 371 2.16 -30.51 -5.33
C ALA A 371 0.71 -30.60 -4.83
N PHE A 372 0.20 -29.52 -4.23
CA PHE A 372 -1.15 -29.38 -3.66
C PHE A 372 -1.48 -30.27 -2.43
N TYR A 373 -0.48 -30.90 -1.82
CA TYR A 373 -0.66 -31.62 -0.55
C TYR A 373 -0.09 -30.82 0.63
N PRO A 374 -0.64 -30.98 1.84
CA PRO A 374 -0.02 -30.44 3.04
C PRO A 374 1.40 -31.00 3.22
N SER A 375 2.26 -30.27 3.94
CA SER A 375 3.63 -30.70 4.20
C SER A 375 3.70 -31.88 5.17
N THR A 376 2.75 -31.97 6.10
CA THR A 376 2.50 -33.16 6.94
C THR A 376 1.48 -34.09 6.26
N ASP A 377 1.56 -35.40 6.48
CA ASP A 377 0.56 -36.36 5.97
C ASP A 377 -0.79 -36.22 6.70
N ARG A 378 -1.58 -35.20 6.31
CA ARG A 378 -2.89 -34.88 6.88
C ARG A 378 -3.85 -34.39 5.81
N SER A 379 -5.15 -34.38 6.14
CA SER A 379 -6.15 -33.66 5.35
C SER A 379 -5.99 -32.14 5.48
N TRP A 380 -6.32 -31.41 4.42
CA TRP A 380 -6.35 -29.94 4.45
C TRP A 380 -7.29 -29.41 5.54
N VAL A 381 -8.50 -29.94 5.62
CA VAL A 381 -9.44 -29.58 6.69
C VAL A 381 -8.97 -30.20 8.00
N ILE A 382 -8.73 -29.35 9.00
CA ILE A 382 -8.43 -29.80 10.36
C ILE A 382 -9.74 -30.20 11.03
N ARG A 383 -9.73 -31.33 11.74
CA ARG A 383 -10.83 -31.75 12.62
C ARG A 383 -10.82 -30.89 13.88
N PHE A 384 -11.21 -29.62 13.76
CA PHE A 384 -11.20 -28.65 14.85
C PHE A 384 -12.36 -28.85 15.84
N TRP A 385 -13.42 -29.55 15.45
CA TRP A 385 -14.56 -29.88 16.31
C TRP A 385 -14.26 -30.96 17.36
N ASP A 386 -13.21 -31.76 17.17
CA ASP A 386 -12.78 -32.82 18.08
C ASP A 386 -11.88 -32.24 19.21
N VAL A 387 -12.33 -31.19 19.89
CA VAL A 387 -11.56 -30.48 20.95
C VAL A 387 -12.44 -30.22 22.18
N PRO A 388 -11.96 -30.50 23.42
CA PRO A 388 -12.71 -30.17 24.63
C PRO A 388 -13.02 -28.67 24.72
N VAL A 389 -14.24 -28.34 25.17
CA VAL A 389 -14.75 -26.95 25.26
C VAL A 389 -13.83 -26.02 26.05
N LYS A 390 -13.11 -26.55 27.05
CA LYS A 390 -12.10 -25.80 27.82
C LYS A 390 -11.07 -25.13 26.89
N TRP A 391 -10.53 -25.86 25.92
CA TRP A 391 -9.48 -25.36 25.04
C TRP A 391 -10.00 -24.36 24.01
N ILE A 392 -11.28 -24.47 23.63
CA ILE A 392 -11.95 -23.48 22.79
C ILE A 392 -11.92 -22.11 23.46
N PHE A 393 -12.25 -22.01 24.76
CA PHE A 393 -12.19 -20.74 25.48
C PHE A 393 -10.77 -20.29 25.82
N VAL A 394 -9.84 -21.20 26.06
CA VAL A 394 -8.42 -20.86 26.28
C VAL A 394 -7.78 -20.24 25.04
N SER A 395 -8.25 -20.56 23.84
CA SER A 395 -7.75 -19.97 22.59
C SER A 395 -8.27 -18.54 22.32
N LEU A 396 -9.27 -18.05 23.07
CA LEU A 396 -9.87 -16.74 22.85
C LEU A 396 -8.86 -15.57 22.99
N PRO A 397 -8.04 -15.47 24.05
CA PRO A 397 -7.04 -14.40 24.17
C PRO A 397 -6.03 -14.40 23.03
N PHE A 398 -5.63 -15.59 22.54
CA PHE A 398 -4.74 -15.73 21.39
C PHE A 398 -5.38 -15.16 20.13
N GLY A 399 -6.66 -15.47 19.87
CA GLY A 399 -7.41 -14.90 18.76
C GLY A 399 -7.56 -13.37 18.84
N CYS A 400 -7.81 -12.82 20.04
CA CYS A 400 -7.87 -11.38 20.26
C CYS A 400 -6.52 -10.71 20.00
N LEU A 401 -5.40 -11.32 20.39
CA LEU A 401 -4.06 -10.81 20.12
C LEU A 401 -3.71 -10.83 18.62
N VAL A 402 -4.07 -11.90 17.91
CA VAL A 402 -3.93 -11.95 16.43
C VAL A 402 -4.76 -10.85 15.78
N THR A 403 -5.98 -10.62 16.25
CA THR A 403 -6.81 -9.53 15.73
C THR A 403 -6.21 -8.16 15.99
N LEU A 404 -5.61 -7.96 17.17
CA LEU A 404 -4.93 -6.70 17.49
C LEU A 404 -3.72 -6.47 16.59
N LEU A 405 -2.93 -7.51 16.34
CA LEU A 405 -1.82 -7.49 15.39
C LEU A 405 -2.30 -7.12 13.99
N PHE A 406 -3.33 -7.80 13.49
CA PHE A 406 -3.84 -7.55 12.14
C PHE A 406 -4.54 -6.20 12.02
N TYR A 407 -5.16 -5.73 13.09
CA TYR A 407 -5.70 -4.38 13.15
C TYR A 407 -4.60 -3.35 12.95
N PHE A 408 -3.45 -3.52 13.59
CA PHE A 408 -2.33 -2.61 13.38
C PHE A 408 -1.72 -2.79 11.97
N ASP A 409 -1.25 -4.00 11.63
CA ASP A 409 -0.49 -4.26 10.40
C ASP A 409 -1.26 -3.92 9.13
N ASN A 410 -2.53 -4.34 9.04
CA ASN A 410 -3.34 -4.11 7.84
C ASN A 410 -3.66 -2.61 7.66
N ASN A 411 -3.96 -1.92 8.76
CA ASN A 411 -4.27 -0.50 8.71
C ASN A 411 -3.02 0.35 8.44
N VAL A 412 -1.88 0.03 9.06
CA VAL A 412 -0.60 0.70 8.78
C VAL A 412 -0.16 0.44 7.35
N SER A 413 -0.22 -0.79 6.86
CA SER A 413 0.12 -1.13 5.46
C SER A 413 -0.75 -0.36 4.48
N SER A 414 -2.06 -0.29 4.75
CA SER A 414 -3.03 0.43 3.93
C SER A 414 -2.76 1.94 3.92
N VAL A 415 -2.41 2.53 5.05
CA VAL A 415 -2.05 3.95 5.15
C VAL A 415 -0.70 4.23 4.48
N MET A 416 0.29 3.35 4.62
CA MET A 416 1.62 3.49 4.00
C MET A 416 1.59 3.36 2.48
N ALA A 417 0.75 2.46 1.95
CA ALA A 417 0.46 2.39 0.50
C ALA A 417 -0.11 3.69 -0.06
N GLN A 418 -0.66 4.54 0.80
CA GLN A 418 -1.27 5.82 0.45
C GLN A 418 -0.56 6.99 1.12
N SER A 419 0.71 6.79 1.46
CA SER A 419 1.51 7.82 2.10
C SER A 419 1.59 9.08 1.24
N ARG A 420 1.89 10.21 1.86
CA ARG A 420 1.95 11.54 1.20
C ARG A 420 2.87 11.60 -0.03
N GLY A 421 3.80 10.65 -0.15
CA GLY A 421 4.72 10.51 -1.29
C GLY A 421 4.12 9.82 -2.52
N PHE A 422 2.83 9.46 -2.51
CA PHE A 422 2.13 8.87 -3.66
C PHE A 422 0.90 9.68 -4.13
N PRO A 423 0.75 9.94 -5.45
CA PRO A 423 -0.37 10.71 -6.00
C PRO A 423 -1.61 9.81 -6.20
N VAL A 424 -2.24 9.39 -5.11
CA VAL A 424 -3.45 8.54 -5.10
C VAL A 424 -4.70 9.39 -5.38
N LYS A 425 -5.57 8.94 -6.30
CA LYS A 425 -6.78 9.67 -6.70
C LYS A 425 -8.08 9.01 -6.23
N ARG A 426 -8.11 7.68 -6.06
CA ARG A 426 -9.35 6.97 -5.66
C ARG A 426 -9.46 6.80 -4.16
N PRO A 427 -10.69 6.81 -3.61
CA PRO A 427 -10.91 6.63 -2.17
C PRO A 427 -10.51 5.23 -1.70
N ALA A 428 -9.98 5.17 -0.47
CA ALA A 428 -9.61 3.97 0.25
C ALA A 428 -10.82 3.32 0.94
N GLY A 429 -10.70 2.07 1.42
CA GLY A 429 -11.77 1.43 2.19
C GLY A 429 -11.24 0.52 3.29
N PHE A 430 -11.12 1.07 4.50
CA PHE A 430 -10.51 0.39 5.63
C PHE A 430 -11.44 -0.63 6.30
N HIS A 431 -12.75 -0.38 6.32
CA HIS A 431 -13.71 -1.23 7.04
C HIS A 431 -14.00 -2.52 6.29
N TRP A 432 -14.22 -2.40 4.99
CA TRP A 432 -14.53 -3.55 4.14
C TRP A 432 -13.33 -4.49 4.02
N ASP A 433 -12.13 -3.94 3.84
CA ASP A 433 -10.91 -4.74 3.73
C ASP A 433 -10.58 -5.47 5.04
N PHE A 434 -10.87 -4.86 6.19
CA PHE A 434 -10.71 -5.52 7.48
C PHE A 434 -11.73 -6.65 7.70
N PHE A 435 -12.97 -6.47 7.23
CA PHE A 435 -13.97 -7.56 7.22
C PHE A 435 -13.53 -8.72 6.31
N LEU A 436 -13.01 -8.41 5.13
CA LEU A 436 -12.50 -9.39 4.17
C LEU A 436 -11.31 -10.17 4.73
N LEU A 437 -10.42 -9.49 5.47
CA LEU A 437 -9.34 -10.14 6.21
C LEU A 437 -9.86 -11.16 7.22
N GLY A 438 -10.94 -10.83 7.94
CA GLY A 438 -11.65 -11.76 8.82
C GLY A 438 -12.14 -13.03 8.10
N CYS A 439 -12.68 -12.88 6.88
CA CYS A 439 -13.12 -14.03 6.08
C CYS A 439 -11.94 -14.92 5.65
N VAL A 440 -10.81 -14.33 5.23
CA VAL A 440 -9.62 -15.08 4.83
C VAL A 440 -8.99 -15.80 6.01
N THR A 441 -8.92 -15.15 7.17
CA THR A 441 -8.37 -15.73 8.41
C THR A 441 -9.22 -16.89 8.94
N PHE A 442 -10.55 -16.80 8.80
CA PHE A 442 -11.46 -17.91 9.09
C PHE A 442 -11.17 -19.14 8.22
N VAL A 443 -11.06 -18.95 6.90
CA VAL A 443 -10.75 -20.04 5.96
C VAL A 443 -9.34 -20.60 6.22
N ALA A 444 -8.36 -19.74 6.49
CA ALA A 444 -7.01 -20.14 6.85
C ALA A 444 -7.00 -21.01 8.13
N GLY A 445 -7.79 -20.65 9.14
CA GLY A 445 -7.93 -21.44 10.36
C GLY A 445 -8.48 -22.85 10.12
N ILE A 446 -9.52 -22.98 9.29
CA ILE A 446 -10.13 -24.29 8.97
C ILE A 446 -9.16 -25.20 8.20
N LEU A 447 -8.40 -24.61 7.28
CA LEU A 447 -7.44 -25.33 6.43
C LEU A 447 -6.08 -25.56 7.11
N GLY A 448 -5.86 -25.00 8.30
CA GLY A 448 -4.58 -25.09 8.97
C GLY A 448 -3.47 -24.37 8.23
N LEU A 449 -3.78 -23.20 7.70
CA LEU A 449 -2.85 -22.32 7.00
C LEU A 449 -2.35 -21.23 7.95
N PRO A 450 -1.13 -20.73 7.77
CA PRO A 450 -0.72 -19.50 8.45
C PRO A 450 -1.63 -18.37 7.99
N ALA A 451 -2.08 -17.53 8.93
CA ALA A 451 -3.00 -16.46 8.63
C ALA A 451 -2.29 -15.32 7.89
N PRO A 452 -2.70 -14.99 6.66
CA PRO A 452 -2.08 -13.91 5.90
C PRO A 452 -2.58 -12.54 6.38
N ASN A 453 -1.71 -11.52 6.34
CA ASN A 453 -1.98 -10.15 6.78
C ASN A 453 -1.27 -9.10 5.90
N GLY A 454 -1.57 -7.82 6.16
CA GLY A 454 -1.03 -6.69 5.40
C GLY A 454 0.49 -6.60 5.51
N LEU A 455 1.16 -6.44 4.38
CA LEU A 455 2.61 -6.43 4.26
C LEU A 455 3.15 -5.00 4.26
N VAL A 456 3.69 -4.56 5.40
CA VAL A 456 4.11 -3.17 5.61
C VAL A 456 5.22 -2.70 4.67
N PRO A 457 6.37 -3.38 4.51
CA PRO A 457 7.42 -2.90 3.61
C PRO A 457 7.08 -3.10 2.12
N GLN A 458 6.27 -4.10 1.77
CA GLN A 458 5.94 -4.40 0.37
C GLN A 458 4.84 -3.49 -0.20
N ALA A 459 3.88 -3.04 0.61
CA ALA A 459 2.79 -2.17 0.18
C ALA A 459 3.24 -0.82 -0.44
N PRO A 460 4.18 -0.05 0.14
CA PRO A 460 4.69 1.18 -0.48
C PRO A 460 5.53 0.88 -1.73
N VAL A 461 6.30 -0.22 -1.75
CA VAL A 461 7.11 -0.60 -2.93
C VAL A 461 6.22 -1.00 -4.11
N HIS A 462 5.07 -1.63 -3.86
CA HIS A 462 4.07 -1.90 -4.89
C HIS A 462 3.50 -0.60 -5.48
N THR A 463 3.17 0.35 -4.61
CA THR A 463 2.67 1.66 -5.04
C THR A 463 3.72 2.42 -5.83
N GLU A 464 4.99 2.37 -5.41
CA GLU A 464 6.12 2.96 -6.13
C GLU A 464 6.35 2.31 -7.51
N ALA A 465 6.24 0.98 -7.61
CA ALA A 465 6.37 0.28 -8.88
C ALA A 465 5.27 0.67 -9.89
N LEU A 466 4.10 1.07 -9.39
CA LEU A 466 2.98 1.56 -10.20
C LEU A 466 3.04 3.07 -10.47
N CYS A 467 3.98 3.80 -9.86
CA CYS A 467 4.15 5.23 -10.10
C CYS A 467 4.86 5.51 -11.44
N VAL A 468 4.26 6.42 -12.18
CA VAL A 468 4.86 7.10 -13.33
C VAL A 468 5.83 8.13 -12.80
N VAL A 469 7.10 7.92 -13.09
CA VAL A 469 8.19 8.82 -12.71
C VAL A 469 8.63 9.60 -13.95
N LYS A 470 8.69 10.92 -13.85
CA LYS A 470 9.20 11.84 -14.89
C LYS A 470 10.38 12.63 -14.31
N MET A 471 11.38 12.92 -15.15
CA MET A 471 12.46 13.85 -14.80
C MET A 471 11.98 15.27 -15.09
N VAL A 472 11.99 16.13 -14.07
CA VAL A 472 11.56 17.53 -14.19
C VAL A 472 12.64 18.44 -13.62
N SER A 473 12.79 19.65 -14.16
CA SER A 473 13.69 20.69 -13.64
C SER A 473 13.33 21.06 -12.20
N GLU A 474 14.36 21.27 -11.37
CA GLU A 474 14.22 21.69 -9.96
C GLU A 474 13.46 23.02 -9.79
N ASP A 475 13.43 23.88 -10.82
CA ASP A 475 12.76 25.20 -10.80
C ASP A 475 11.23 25.14 -10.95
N THR A 476 10.68 23.97 -11.32
CA THR A 476 9.23 23.84 -11.51
C THR A 476 8.55 23.71 -10.15
N LYS A 477 7.55 24.56 -9.87
CA LYS A 477 6.83 24.56 -8.59
C LYS A 477 6.12 23.22 -8.38
N LEU A 478 6.57 22.48 -7.37
CA LEU A 478 5.92 21.27 -6.88
C LEU A 478 4.70 21.65 -6.05
N THR A 479 3.60 20.92 -6.19
CA THR A 479 2.48 21.01 -5.25
C THR A 479 2.89 20.43 -3.88
N ASP A 480 2.22 20.84 -2.79
CA ASP A 480 2.48 20.33 -1.44
C ASP A 480 2.30 18.80 -1.41
N GLY A 481 3.42 18.07 -1.39
CA GLY A 481 3.48 16.61 -1.57
C GLY A 481 4.51 16.14 -2.59
N GLY A 482 5.06 17.04 -3.41
CA GLY A 482 6.14 16.72 -4.34
C GLY A 482 5.69 16.10 -5.66
N PHE A 483 4.54 16.49 -6.19
CA PHE A 483 4.01 16.03 -7.49
C PHE A 483 3.82 17.20 -8.47
N TYR A 484 3.66 16.87 -9.76
CA TYR A 484 3.27 17.81 -10.81
C TYR A 484 1.87 17.46 -11.31
N ASP A 485 0.97 18.44 -11.39
CA ASP A 485 -0.30 18.28 -12.08
C ASP A 485 -0.10 18.43 -13.60
N GLU A 486 -0.79 17.59 -14.37
CA GLU A 486 -0.78 17.64 -15.84
C GLU A 486 -1.64 18.80 -16.41
N GLU A 487 -2.29 19.62 -15.58
CA GLU A 487 -3.23 20.66 -16.03
C GLU A 487 -2.59 21.99 -16.49
N GLU A 488 -1.26 22.14 -16.50
CA GLU A 488 -0.59 23.31 -17.09
C GLU A 488 0.36 22.91 -18.24
N GLU A 489 -0.19 22.31 -19.29
CA GLU A 489 0.53 22.07 -20.56
C GLU A 489 0.60 23.34 -21.44
N GLY A 490 0.75 24.53 -20.81
CA GLY A 490 0.70 25.83 -21.49
C GLY A 490 1.86 26.78 -21.19
N ALA A 491 2.79 26.44 -20.29
CA ALA A 491 3.82 27.39 -19.83
C ALA A 491 5.28 26.96 -20.10
N ILE A 492 5.50 25.85 -20.82
CA ILE A 492 6.86 25.33 -21.07
C ILE A 492 7.57 26.05 -22.24
N GLU A 493 6.88 26.91 -23.00
CA GLU A 493 7.45 27.56 -24.19
C GLU A 493 8.20 28.88 -23.91
N LYS A 494 8.49 29.26 -22.66
CA LYS A 494 9.33 30.44 -22.38
C LYS A 494 10.26 30.26 -21.18
N ARG A 495 11.46 29.72 -21.44
CA ARG A 495 12.73 30.18 -20.83
C ARG A 495 13.92 29.45 -21.47
N TRP A 496 14.50 30.07 -22.49
CA TRP A 496 15.79 29.68 -23.09
C TRP A 496 16.95 30.58 -22.65
N GLU A 497 16.86 31.20 -21.46
CA GLU A 497 17.93 32.06 -20.95
C GLU A 497 18.14 31.80 -19.46
N GLU A 498 19.06 30.88 -19.15
CA GLU A 498 20.07 30.98 -18.08
C GLU A 498 20.94 29.71 -18.09
N MET A 499 22.24 29.87 -18.35
CA MET A 499 23.23 28.80 -18.46
C MET A 499 23.58 28.20 -17.09
N ALA A 500 22.81 27.21 -16.67
CA ALA A 500 23.23 26.10 -15.83
C ALA A 500 22.36 24.89 -16.21
N PRO A 501 22.89 23.66 -16.33
CA PRO A 501 22.03 22.50 -16.53
C PRO A 501 21.06 22.45 -15.33
N PRO A 502 19.73 22.53 -15.55
CA PRO A 502 18.80 22.46 -14.45
C PRO A 502 19.03 21.13 -13.75
N LYS A 503 19.18 21.16 -12.43
CA LYS A 503 19.24 19.93 -11.64
C LYS A 503 17.92 19.20 -11.88
N MET A 504 17.99 18.07 -12.58
CA MET A 504 16.82 17.27 -12.88
C MET A 504 16.45 16.48 -11.64
N LYS A 505 15.25 16.74 -11.10
CA LYS A 505 14.69 15.95 -10.02
C LYS A 505 13.75 14.90 -10.60
N VAL A 506 13.91 13.68 -10.12
CA VAL A 506 13.04 12.54 -10.44
C VAL A 506 11.77 12.70 -9.60
N VAL A 507 10.64 12.99 -10.24
CA VAL A 507 9.37 13.29 -9.57
C VAL A 507 8.29 12.32 -10.01
N ARG A 508 7.45 11.89 -9.06
CA ARG A 508 6.30 11.04 -9.31
C ARG A 508 5.17 11.92 -9.87
N THR A 509 4.56 11.55 -10.99
CA THR A 509 3.50 12.37 -11.63
C THR A 509 2.13 11.73 -11.45
N ARG A 510 2.05 10.41 -11.68
CA ARG A 510 0.77 9.68 -11.71
C ARG A 510 0.92 8.30 -11.12
N LEU A 511 -0.09 7.83 -10.41
CA LEU A 511 -0.21 6.43 -9.97
C LEU A 511 -1.20 5.69 -10.89
N VAL A 512 -0.82 4.51 -11.36
CA VAL A 512 -1.72 3.62 -12.08
C VAL A 512 -2.41 2.70 -11.07
N GLU A 513 -3.62 3.07 -10.65
CA GLU A 513 -4.41 2.27 -9.70
C GLU A 513 -5.11 1.11 -10.43
N GLN A 514 -4.71 -0.13 -10.16
CA GLN A 514 -5.22 -1.32 -10.85
C GLN A 514 -5.26 -2.57 -9.95
N ARG A 515 -6.01 -3.61 -10.37
CA ARG A 515 -6.18 -4.89 -9.66
C ARG A 515 -5.40 -6.07 -10.25
N ILE A 516 -4.97 -5.94 -11.50
CA ILE A 516 -4.37 -7.00 -12.30
C ILE A 516 -3.01 -7.44 -11.76
N SER A 517 -2.16 -6.55 -11.24
CA SER A 517 -0.87 -6.95 -10.66
C SER A 517 -1.06 -7.91 -9.49
N HIS A 518 -2.02 -7.59 -8.60
CA HIS A 518 -2.31 -8.39 -7.43
C HIS A 518 -2.93 -9.74 -7.82
N PHE A 519 -3.87 -9.73 -8.78
CA PHE A 519 -4.47 -10.95 -9.31
C PHE A 519 -3.45 -11.84 -10.05
N ALA A 520 -2.61 -11.26 -10.89
CA ALA A 520 -1.58 -11.96 -11.63
C ALA A 520 -0.50 -12.53 -10.70
N MET A 521 -0.10 -11.80 -9.66
CA MET A 521 0.77 -12.33 -8.60
C MET A 521 0.15 -13.56 -7.93
N ALA A 522 -1.16 -13.53 -7.65
CA ALA A 522 -1.87 -14.66 -7.06
C ALA A 522 -1.86 -15.89 -7.99
N LEU A 523 -2.09 -15.69 -9.28
CA LEU A 523 -2.02 -16.76 -10.29
C LEU A 523 -0.60 -17.30 -10.47
N LEU A 524 0.43 -16.45 -10.44
CA LEU A 524 1.83 -16.88 -10.49
C LEU A 524 2.19 -17.71 -9.26
N THR A 525 1.74 -17.29 -8.08
CA THR A 525 1.95 -18.04 -6.83
C THR A 525 1.21 -19.39 -6.87
N LEU A 526 -0.02 -19.42 -7.40
CA LEU A 526 -0.73 -20.69 -7.64
C LEU A 526 0.02 -21.58 -8.64
N GLY A 527 0.62 -20.97 -9.67
CA GLY A 527 1.52 -21.63 -10.60
C GLY A 527 2.72 -22.27 -9.91
N THR A 528 3.33 -21.61 -8.91
CA THR A 528 4.47 -22.19 -8.17
C THR A 528 4.14 -23.46 -7.40
N MET A 529 2.87 -23.66 -7.04
CA MET A 529 2.43 -24.90 -6.39
C MET A 529 2.35 -26.09 -7.35
N THR A 530 2.40 -25.85 -8.67
CA THR A 530 2.41 -26.93 -9.66
C THR A 530 3.76 -27.65 -9.67
N GLY A 531 3.73 -28.95 -9.94
CA GLY A 531 4.92 -29.84 -9.90
C GLY A 531 6.21 -29.26 -10.52
N PRO A 532 6.22 -28.81 -11.79
CA PRO A 532 7.47 -28.37 -12.43
C PRO A 532 8.06 -27.09 -11.80
N LEU A 533 7.22 -26.13 -11.41
CA LEU A 533 7.68 -24.90 -10.76
C LEU A 533 8.07 -25.15 -9.29
N LEU A 534 7.42 -26.08 -8.61
CA LEU A 534 7.77 -26.50 -7.26
C LEU A 534 9.15 -27.17 -7.22
N VAL A 535 9.49 -27.99 -8.24
CA VAL A 535 10.85 -28.53 -8.42
C VAL A 535 11.86 -27.40 -8.66
N THR A 536 11.47 -26.36 -9.41
CA THR A 536 12.36 -25.19 -9.60
C THR A 536 12.63 -24.48 -8.26
N LEU A 537 11.63 -24.39 -7.39
CA LEU A 537 11.77 -23.82 -6.05
C LEU A 537 12.70 -24.66 -5.16
N SER A 538 12.70 -25.98 -5.31
CA SER A 538 13.57 -26.88 -4.55
C SER A 538 15.04 -26.78 -4.94
N LEU A 539 15.35 -26.18 -6.08
CA LEU A 539 16.74 -25.90 -6.47
C LEU A 539 17.33 -24.74 -5.65
N MET A 540 16.50 -23.93 -5.01
CA MET A 540 16.97 -22.74 -4.32
C MET A 540 17.65 -23.11 -3.01
N SER A 541 18.85 -22.54 -2.78
CA SER A 541 19.60 -22.73 -1.55
C SER A 541 18.96 -21.95 -0.39
N ARG A 542 18.92 -22.55 0.80
CA ARG A 542 18.47 -21.90 2.03
C ARG A 542 19.26 -20.62 2.34
N ALA A 543 20.57 -20.61 2.07
CA ALA A 543 21.46 -19.47 2.27
C ALA A 543 21.01 -18.21 1.51
N MET A 544 20.42 -18.36 0.32
CA MET A 544 19.93 -17.21 -0.45
C MET A 544 18.79 -16.48 0.25
N PHE A 545 17.92 -17.21 0.96
CA PHE A 545 16.82 -16.62 1.72
C PHE A 545 17.32 -15.75 2.89
N ALA A 546 18.48 -16.07 3.46
CA ALA A 546 19.13 -15.19 4.43
C ALA A 546 19.59 -13.87 3.80
N GLY A 547 20.18 -13.94 2.59
CA GLY A 547 20.54 -12.75 1.82
C GLY A 547 19.33 -11.87 1.49
N ILE A 548 18.20 -12.48 1.12
CA ILE A 548 16.93 -11.77 0.90
C ILE A 548 16.48 -11.01 2.15
N PHE A 549 16.53 -11.63 3.32
CA PHE A 549 16.18 -10.98 4.58
C PHE A 549 17.07 -9.78 4.89
N ILE A 550 18.37 -9.90 4.64
CA ILE A 550 19.32 -8.80 4.85
C ILE A 550 19.02 -7.62 3.92
N VAL A 551 18.80 -7.85 2.61
CA VAL A 551 18.51 -6.76 1.65
C VAL A 551 17.22 -6.05 1.98
N VAL A 552 16.14 -6.81 2.17
CA VAL A 552 14.81 -6.25 2.43
C VAL A 552 14.79 -5.52 3.78
N GLY A 553 15.44 -6.10 4.79
CA GLY A 553 15.59 -5.47 6.11
C GLY A 553 16.41 -4.19 6.05
N TRP A 554 17.56 -4.21 5.37
CA TRP A 554 18.42 -3.02 5.21
C TRP A 554 17.73 -1.89 4.46
N GLY A 555 16.99 -2.19 3.39
CA GLY A 555 16.19 -1.19 2.67
C GLY A 555 15.16 -0.49 3.57
N SER A 556 14.54 -1.24 4.49
CA SER A 556 13.59 -0.70 5.48
C SER A 556 14.27 0.16 6.55
N VAL A 557 15.52 -0.13 6.91
CA VAL A 557 16.31 0.66 7.87
C VAL A 557 16.84 1.94 7.21
N GLU A 558 17.43 1.85 6.01
CA GLU A 558 18.03 2.99 5.29
C GLU A 558 16.98 4.04 4.92
N GLY A 559 15.79 3.61 4.46
CA GLY A 559 14.71 4.52 4.07
C GLY A 559 13.87 5.08 5.22
N ASN A 560 14.19 4.73 6.48
CA ASN A 560 13.34 5.10 7.61
C ASN A 560 13.55 6.55 8.06
N GLY A 561 12.45 7.27 8.30
CA GLY A 561 12.48 8.65 8.81
C GLY A 561 13.20 8.80 10.15
N ILE A 562 13.12 7.82 11.05
CA ILE A 562 13.84 7.83 12.34
C ILE A 562 15.35 7.82 12.11
N VAL A 563 15.82 7.00 11.18
CA VAL A 563 17.24 6.89 10.84
C VAL A 563 17.70 8.18 10.19
N HIS A 564 16.94 8.76 9.27
CA HIS A 564 17.27 10.07 8.69
C HIS A 564 17.29 11.19 9.73
N LYS A 565 16.33 11.24 10.66
CA LYS A 565 16.29 12.21 11.78
C LYS A 565 17.48 12.02 12.73
N THR A 566 17.86 10.77 13.02
CA THR A 566 19.01 10.44 13.86
C THR A 566 20.32 10.80 13.17
N LEU A 567 20.49 10.45 11.89
CA LEU A 567 21.65 10.83 11.09
C LEU A 567 21.76 12.35 10.92
N PHE A 568 20.64 13.06 10.80
CA PHE A 568 20.61 14.52 10.78
C PHE A 568 21.14 15.12 12.09
N LEU A 569 20.79 14.54 13.24
CA LEU A 569 21.32 14.98 14.54
C LEU A 569 22.82 14.68 14.72
N LEU A 570 23.34 13.67 14.03
CA LEU A 570 24.76 13.31 14.02
C LEU A 570 25.57 14.04 12.92
N ARG A 571 24.90 14.61 11.92
CA ARG A 571 25.53 15.32 10.80
C ARG A 571 26.08 16.66 11.25
N ASP A 572 27.26 17.01 10.76
CA ASP A 572 27.83 18.34 10.97
C ASP A 572 26.88 19.42 10.42
N HIS A 573 26.64 20.45 11.23
CA HIS A 573 25.82 21.61 10.89
C HIS A 573 26.29 22.27 9.58
N ASN A 574 27.60 22.27 9.30
CA ASN A 574 28.16 22.89 8.10
C ASN A 574 27.85 22.12 6.80
N LEU A 575 27.63 20.81 6.89
CA LEU A 575 27.33 19.96 5.73
C LEU A 575 25.83 19.84 5.47
N THR A 576 24.98 20.51 6.26
CA THR A 576 23.53 20.39 6.16
C THR A 576 22.98 21.42 5.16
N PRO A 577 22.25 21.00 4.11
CA PRO A 577 21.59 21.92 3.19
C PRO A 577 20.70 22.93 3.93
N ARG A 578 20.85 24.23 3.58
CA ARG A 578 20.18 25.34 4.28
C ARG A 578 18.64 25.31 4.19
N ASP A 579 18.09 24.59 3.22
CA ASP A 579 16.64 24.45 2.99
C ASP A 579 15.99 23.24 3.67
N HIS A 580 16.73 22.49 4.51
CA HIS A 580 16.13 21.35 5.22
C HIS A 580 15.03 21.78 6.19
N ALA A 581 13.85 21.18 6.06
CA ALA A 581 12.68 21.45 6.90
C ALA A 581 12.97 21.30 8.41
N LEU A 582 13.87 20.38 8.80
CA LEU A 582 14.26 20.13 10.19
C LEU A 582 15.05 21.29 10.84
N LEU A 583 15.66 22.19 10.06
CA LEU A 583 16.32 23.39 10.58
C LEU A 583 15.33 24.42 11.16
N LYS A 584 14.05 24.31 10.82
CA LYS A 584 12.99 25.19 11.37
C LYS A 584 12.69 24.90 12.85
N VAL A 585 13.16 23.77 13.39
CA VAL A 585 12.88 23.31 14.75
C VAL A 585 14.15 23.33 15.59
N ARG A 586 14.02 23.63 16.89
CA ARG A 586 15.16 23.62 17.83
C ARG A 586 15.73 22.20 17.97
N PRO A 587 17.07 22.00 17.93
CA PRO A 587 17.68 20.67 17.92
C PRO A 587 17.38 19.85 19.18
N LYS A 588 17.21 20.51 20.34
CA LYS A 588 16.80 19.84 21.60
C LYS A 588 15.43 19.16 21.50
N LYS A 589 14.50 19.74 20.73
CA LYS A 589 13.17 19.18 20.52
C LYS A 589 13.21 18.00 19.55
N ILE A 590 14.03 18.10 18.51
CA ILE A 590 14.30 16.96 17.60
C ILE A 590 14.87 15.78 18.38
N TRP A 591 15.86 16.03 19.25
CA TRP A 591 16.44 15.02 20.15
C TRP A 591 15.39 14.36 21.05
N LEU A 592 14.51 15.16 21.69
CA LEU A 592 13.45 14.63 22.55
C LEU A 592 12.49 13.73 21.76
N PHE A 593 12.09 14.15 20.56
CA PHE A 593 11.17 13.39 19.70
C PHE A 593 11.80 12.05 19.27
N VAL A 594 13.02 12.09 18.76
CA VAL A 594 13.77 10.91 18.33
C VAL A 594 14.04 9.98 19.51
N ALA A 595 14.38 10.50 20.69
CA ALA A 595 14.58 9.70 21.90
C ALA A 595 13.33 8.92 22.29
N ILE A 596 12.14 9.54 22.22
CA ILE A 596 10.87 8.83 22.49
C ILE A 596 10.68 7.68 21.49
N GLN A 597 10.92 7.91 20.20
CA GLN A 597 10.82 6.87 19.17
C GLN A 597 11.80 5.70 19.45
N TRP A 598 13.05 6.00 19.79
CA TRP A 598 14.05 4.98 20.14
C TRP A 598 13.68 4.18 21.39
N VAL A 599 13.11 4.82 22.43
CA VAL A 599 12.65 4.11 23.63
C VAL A 599 11.57 3.10 23.29
N PHE A 600 10.58 3.48 22.48
CA PHE A 600 9.53 2.55 22.04
C PHE A 600 10.07 1.46 21.13
N PHE A 601 10.94 1.81 20.18
CA PHE A 601 11.60 0.83 19.32
C PHE A 601 12.36 -0.23 20.14
N VAL A 602 13.22 0.19 21.09
CA VAL A 602 13.98 -0.73 21.95
C VAL A 602 13.04 -1.55 22.82
N ALA A 603 11.97 -0.97 23.37
CA ALA A 603 11.00 -1.70 24.18
C ALA A 603 10.27 -2.79 23.38
N ILE A 604 9.90 -2.52 22.12
CA ILE A 604 9.24 -3.49 21.24
C ILE A 604 10.20 -4.63 20.91
N VAL A 605 11.44 -4.32 20.52
CA VAL A 605 12.48 -5.33 20.23
C VAL A 605 12.79 -6.19 21.45
N ALA A 606 13.02 -5.56 22.62
CA ALA A 606 13.36 -6.28 23.84
C ALA A 606 12.26 -7.27 24.26
N ILE A 607 10.99 -6.95 24.00
CA ILE A 607 9.87 -7.83 24.35
C ILE A 607 9.66 -8.92 23.30
N SER A 608 9.89 -8.64 22.01
CA SER A 608 9.77 -9.67 20.96
C SER A 608 10.77 -10.81 21.10
N GLU A 609 11.93 -10.56 21.72
CA GLU A 609 12.95 -11.59 21.99
C GLU A 609 12.66 -12.47 23.23
N THR A 610 11.55 -12.23 23.93
CA THR A 610 11.17 -12.99 25.13
C THR A 610 9.96 -13.88 24.87
N ILE A 611 9.68 -14.81 25.79
CA ILE A 611 8.42 -15.61 25.79
C ILE A 611 7.18 -14.67 25.87
N ALA A 612 7.32 -13.49 26.47
CA ALA A 612 6.30 -12.45 26.49
C ALA A 612 6.11 -11.75 25.13
N GLY A 613 6.87 -12.16 24.10
CA GLY A 613 6.78 -11.67 22.73
C GLY A 613 5.37 -11.70 22.18
N ILE A 614 4.51 -12.64 22.59
CA ILE A 614 3.10 -12.67 22.19
C ILE A 614 2.32 -11.36 22.51
N GLY A 615 2.79 -10.56 23.47
CA GLY A 615 2.22 -9.27 23.86
C GLY A 615 2.71 -8.07 23.03
N PHE A 616 3.64 -8.24 22.09
CA PHE A 616 4.17 -7.13 21.29
C PHE A 616 3.09 -6.27 20.59
N PRO A 617 1.96 -6.83 20.06
CA PRO A 617 0.92 -6.02 19.41
C PRO A 617 0.25 -5.01 20.36
N VAL A 618 0.21 -5.34 21.65
CA VAL A 618 -0.35 -4.45 22.69
C VAL A 618 0.51 -3.20 22.83
N ILE A 619 1.84 -3.35 22.79
CA ILE A 619 2.80 -2.26 22.95
C ILE A 619 2.80 -1.34 21.75
N ILE A 620 2.73 -1.93 20.56
CA ILE A 620 2.62 -1.16 19.32
C ILE A 620 1.29 -0.40 19.31
N THR A 621 0.20 -1.01 19.74
CA THR A 621 -1.09 -0.32 19.86
C THR A 621 -1.03 0.80 20.91
N LEU A 622 -0.29 0.60 22.01
CA LEU A 622 -0.06 1.60 23.07
C LEU A 622 0.74 2.82 22.56
N LEU A 623 1.55 2.67 21.52
CA LEU A 623 2.28 3.78 20.91
C LEU A 623 1.32 4.84 20.34
N ILE A 624 0.16 4.44 19.81
CA ILE A 624 -0.84 5.35 19.21
C ILE A 624 -1.40 6.36 20.23
N PRO A 625 -1.96 5.96 21.39
CA PRO A 625 -2.45 6.90 22.39
C PRO A 625 -1.32 7.69 23.06
N VAL A 626 -0.11 7.11 23.21
CA VAL A 626 1.05 7.87 23.71
C VAL A 626 1.37 9.02 22.77
N ARG A 627 1.44 8.76 21.46
CA ARG A 627 1.62 9.79 20.46
C ARG A 627 0.49 10.81 20.47
N TYR A 628 -0.76 10.40 20.59
CA TYR A 628 -1.88 11.35 20.49
C TYR A 628 -2.06 12.22 21.74
N TYR A 629 -1.93 11.66 22.95
CA TYR A 629 -2.22 12.38 24.19
C TYR A 629 -0.97 12.97 24.87
N TRP A 630 0.19 12.32 24.76
CA TRP A 630 1.37 12.71 25.53
C TRP A 630 2.34 13.57 24.72
N VAL A 631 2.64 13.17 23.48
CA VAL A 631 3.60 13.89 22.64
C VAL A 631 3.19 15.36 22.42
N PRO A 632 1.94 15.72 22.06
CA PRO A 632 1.54 17.11 21.87
C PRO A 632 1.65 18.00 23.12
N ARG A 633 1.75 17.42 24.33
CA ARG A 633 1.96 18.21 25.56
C ARG A 633 3.38 18.75 25.68
N TRP A 634 4.35 18.14 24.97
CA TRP A 634 5.76 18.52 25.03
C TRP A 634 6.23 19.37 23.84
N PHE A 635 5.44 19.47 22.78
CA PHE A 635 5.78 20.18 21.54
C PHE A 635 4.75 21.27 21.21
N SER A 636 5.20 22.36 20.60
CA SER A 636 4.27 23.32 20.00
C SER A 636 3.68 22.76 18.70
N LEU A 637 2.50 23.25 18.30
CA LEU A 637 1.79 22.78 17.09
C LEU A 637 2.64 22.96 15.82
N GLN A 638 3.40 24.05 15.72
CA GLN A 638 4.28 24.32 14.58
C GLN A 638 5.50 23.39 14.54
N GLU A 639 6.11 23.09 15.69
CA GLU A 639 7.22 22.13 15.77
C GLU A 639 6.73 20.72 15.45
N LEU A 640 5.56 20.34 15.98
CA LEU A 640 4.97 19.03 15.75
C LEU A 640 4.61 18.84 14.29
N SER A 641 4.05 19.84 13.60
CA SER A 641 3.70 19.74 12.17
C SER A 641 4.91 19.51 11.25
N VAL A 642 6.12 19.88 11.70
CA VAL A 642 7.36 19.65 10.95
C VAL A 642 7.96 18.28 11.28
N LEU A 643 7.83 17.84 12.54
CA LEU A 643 8.42 16.57 13.03
C LEU A 643 7.58 15.35 12.71
N ASP A 644 6.26 15.52 12.70
CA ASP A 644 5.29 14.44 12.64
C ASP A 644 4.00 14.89 11.98
N ALA A 645 3.42 13.97 11.22
CA ALA A 645 2.34 14.30 10.35
C ALA A 645 1.46 13.05 10.10
N PRO A 646 0.15 13.20 9.82
CA PRO A 646 -0.67 12.07 9.39
C PRO A 646 -0.06 11.40 8.15
N THR A 647 0.17 10.10 8.21
CA THR A 647 0.95 9.38 7.18
C THR A 647 0.31 9.42 5.79
N ALA A 648 -1.02 9.45 5.72
CA ALA A 648 -1.76 9.70 4.49
C ALA A 648 -2.45 11.07 4.54
N ASN A 649 -2.12 11.94 3.57
CA ASN A 649 -2.74 13.26 3.39
C ASN A 649 -3.53 13.43 2.10
N SER A 650 -3.54 12.41 1.24
CA SER A 650 -4.28 12.53 -0.01
C SER A 650 -5.75 12.82 0.30
N ALA A 651 -6.33 13.81 -0.39
CA ALA A 651 -7.73 14.16 -0.19
C ALA A 651 -8.65 12.94 -0.39
N ALA A 652 -8.27 12.03 -1.29
CA ALA A 652 -8.95 10.77 -1.55
C ALA A 652 -8.95 9.83 -0.33
N THR A 653 -7.81 9.67 0.36
CA THR A 653 -7.71 8.83 1.56
C THR A 653 -8.39 9.48 2.77
N LEU A 654 -8.23 10.79 2.96
CA LEU A 654 -8.84 11.51 4.07
C LEU A 654 -10.38 11.46 4.02
N VAL A 655 -10.98 11.48 2.83
CA VAL A 655 -12.43 11.28 2.65
C VAL A 655 -12.89 9.91 3.15
N SER A 656 -12.04 8.89 3.08
CA SER A 656 -12.31 7.56 3.64
C SER A 656 -12.14 7.48 5.15
N LEU A 657 -11.21 8.25 5.71
CA LEU A 657 -11.00 8.39 7.16
C LEU A 657 -11.95 9.39 7.85
N GLY A 658 -12.90 9.98 7.11
CA GLY A 658 -13.92 10.87 7.66
C GLY A 658 -13.57 12.36 7.68
N GLY A 659 -12.56 12.79 6.91
CA GLY A 659 -12.09 14.17 6.78
C GLY A 659 -10.80 14.47 7.56
N PRO A 660 -10.21 15.66 7.40
CA PRO A 660 -9.00 16.05 8.12
C PRO A 660 -9.25 16.16 9.63
N LEU A 661 -8.23 15.81 10.43
CA LEU A 661 -8.28 15.79 11.90
C LEU A 661 -8.25 17.18 12.54
N GLN A 662 -7.75 18.19 11.83
CA GLN A 662 -7.74 19.58 12.24
C GLN A 662 -8.33 20.43 11.10
N PRO A 663 -9.10 21.49 11.41
CA PRO A 663 -9.35 22.53 10.42
C PRO A 663 -8.00 23.20 10.16
N GLU A 664 -7.30 22.79 9.10
CA GLU A 664 -6.12 23.52 8.62
C GLU A 664 -6.57 24.92 8.18
N HIS A 665 -6.41 25.89 9.10
CA HIS A 665 -6.62 27.32 8.87
C HIS A 665 -5.48 27.91 8.02
N GLY A 666 -5.11 27.23 6.93
CA GLY A 666 -4.05 27.67 6.02
C GLY A 666 -4.20 27.13 4.60
N HIS A 667 -4.78 25.93 4.43
CA HIS A 667 -4.99 25.34 3.10
C HIS A 667 -6.35 25.69 2.48
N THR A 668 -7.36 26.03 3.30
CA THR A 668 -8.68 26.44 2.77
C THR A 668 -8.67 27.87 2.24
N ASP A 669 -7.83 28.75 2.78
CA ASP A 669 -7.66 30.11 2.26
C ASP A 669 -6.91 30.14 0.92
N PHE A 670 -6.07 29.15 0.62
CA PHE A 670 -5.37 29.11 -0.69
C PHE A 670 -6.34 28.78 -1.84
N TYR A 671 -7.27 27.85 -1.63
CA TYR A 671 -8.34 27.57 -2.61
C TYR A 671 -9.37 28.69 -2.68
N ARG A 672 -9.67 29.33 -1.55
CA ARG A 672 -10.59 30.48 -1.51
C ARG A 672 -9.99 31.69 -2.23
N LYS A 673 -8.69 31.95 -2.03
CA LYS A 673 -7.98 33.06 -2.66
C LYS A 673 -7.74 32.83 -4.15
N HIS A 674 -7.43 31.60 -4.58
CA HIS A 674 -7.40 31.28 -6.01
C HIS A 674 -8.78 31.38 -6.68
N GLN A 675 -9.87 31.08 -5.98
CA GLN A 675 -11.22 31.28 -6.48
C GLN A 675 -11.63 32.76 -6.52
N ASP A 676 -11.25 33.54 -5.51
CA ASP A 676 -11.49 34.97 -5.46
C ASP A 676 -10.63 35.72 -6.51
N ASP A 677 -9.41 35.24 -6.81
CA ASP A 677 -8.51 35.78 -7.84
C ASP A 677 -8.91 35.33 -9.27
N GLU A 678 -9.48 34.12 -9.45
CA GLU A 678 -10.11 33.68 -10.72
C GLU A 678 -11.46 34.40 -10.98
N GLU A 679 -12.28 34.67 -9.95
CA GLU A 679 -13.52 35.44 -10.10
C GLU A 679 -13.25 36.95 -10.31
N ALA A 680 -12.18 37.49 -9.73
CA ALA A 680 -11.76 38.88 -9.95
C ALA A 680 -11.16 39.11 -11.34
N SER A 681 -10.49 38.12 -11.94
CA SER A 681 -9.91 38.24 -13.29
C SER A 681 -10.92 38.01 -14.43
N LEU A 682 -12.11 37.46 -14.13
CA LEU A 682 -13.20 37.26 -15.08
C LEU A 682 -14.27 38.38 -15.05
N SER A 683 -14.09 39.42 -14.23
CA SER A 683 -15.08 40.49 -14.05
C SER A 683 -14.61 41.91 -14.42
N GLU A 684 -13.42 42.08 -14.99
CA GLU A 684 -13.04 43.39 -15.55
C GLU A 684 -13.53 43.57 -17.00
N PRO A 685 -14.35 44.59 -17.29
CA PRO A 685 -14.66 44.97 -18.67
C PRO A 685 -13.42 45.60 -19.30
N ILE A 686 -13.04 45.09 -20.47
CA ILE A 686 -12.02 45.68 -21.35
C ILE A 686 -12.38 47.15 -21.62
N PRO A 687 -11.52 48.14 -21.29
CA PRO A 687 -11.74 49.51 -21.73
C PRO A 687 -11.46 49.60 -23.23
N ALA A 688 -12.46 50.07 -23.99
CA ALA A 688 -12.30 50.38 -25.40
C ALA A 688 -11.26 51.50 -25.59
N HIS A 689 -10.32 51.27 -26.50
CA HIS A 689 -9.42 52.28 -27.04
C HIS A 689 -10.20 53.54 -27.47
N ARG A 690 -9.83 54.69 -26.94
CA ARG A 690 -10.15 55.99 -27.52
C ARG A 690 -8.87 56.81 -27.51
N ASP A 691 -8.41 57.13 -28.72
CA ASP A 691 -7.41 58.16 -28.97
C ASP A 691 -7.83 59.46 -28.29
N ASP A 692 -6.94 60.05 -27.50
CA ASP A 692 -6.77 61.49 -27.37
C ASP A 692 -5.45 61.77 -26.65
N GLY A 693 -4.56 62.50 -27.33
CA GLY A 693 -3.26 62.88 -26.79
C GLY A 693 -3.39 63.97 -25.74
N HIS A 694 -2.54 63.94 -24.71
CA HIS A 694 -1.94 65.14 -24.10
C HIS A 694 -0.80 64.76 -23.13
N LEU A 695 0.31 65.49 -23.25
CA LEU A 695 1.49 65.48 -22.39
C LEU A 695 1.14 65.63 -20.89
N ARG A 696 1.83 64.88 -20.00
CA ARG A 696 2.57 65.49 -18.87
C ARG A 696 3.52 64.53 -18.13
N LYS A 697 4.72 65.08 -17.88
CA LYS A 697 5.89 64.57 -17.13
C LYS A 697 5.60 64.25 -15.65
N ARG A 698 6.26 63.23 -15.10
CA ARG A 698 6.82 63.16 -13.72
C ARG A 698 7.71 61.90 -13.58
N THR A 699 9.04 62.06 -13.64
CA THR A 699 10.01 62.10 -12.50
C THR A 699 10.22 60.77 -11.78
N THR A 700 11.38 60.18 -12.03
CA THR A 700 12.04 59.06 -11.35
C THR A 700 12.68 59.49 -10.02
N PRO A 701 12.85 58.59 -9.03
CA PRO A 701 13.88 58.72 -8.01
C PRO A 701 15.07 57.81 -8.34
N SER A 702 16.26 58.38 -8.38
CA SER A 702 17.53 57.71 -8.64
C SER A 702 18.13 57.10 -7.37
N ALA A 703 18.70 55.90 -7.55
CA ALA A 703 19.56 55.22 -6.60
C ALA A 703 20.87 55.99 -6.37
N THR A 704 21.33 56.01 -5.12
CA THR A 704 22.65 56.54 -4.72
C THR A 704 23.57 55.38 -4.39
N SER A 705 24.61 55.22 -5.22
CA SER A 705 25.84 54.50 -4.91
C SER A 705 26.88 55.53 -4.43
N LYS A 706 27.61 55.25 -3.35
CA LYS A 706 28.78 56.01 -2.92
C LYS A 706 29.92 55.05 -2.56
N GLU A 707 30.98 55.10 -3.35
CA GLU A 707 32.32 54.62 -3.04
C GLU A 707 33.11 55.66 -2.19
N VAL A 708 33.66 55.18 -1.07
CA VAL A 708 35.08 55.17 -0.66
C VAL A 708 36.01 56.34 -1.07
N SER A 709 36.46 57.14 -0.07
CA SER A 709 37.87 57.29 0.41
C SER A 709 38.31 58.70 0.83
N ARG A 710 39.24 58.72 1.82
CA ARG A 710 40.04 59.83 2.40
C ARG A 710 39.22 60.76 3.30
N SER A 711 39.57 60.95 4.57
CA SER A 711 40.88 61.14 5.24
C SER A 711 40.75 60.80 6.72
#